data_AF-A0A366MM50-F1
#
_entry.id   AF-A0A366MM50-F1
#
_cell.length_a   1.000
_cell.length_b   1.000
_cell.length_c   1.000
_cell.angle_alpha   90.00
_cell.angle_beta   90.00
_cell.angle_gamma   90.00
#
_symmetry.space_group_name_H-M   'P 1'
#
loop_
_entity.id
_entity.type
_entity.pdbx_description
1 polymer ?
#
loop_
_entity_poly.entity_id
_entity_poly.type
_entity_poly.pdbx_seq_one_letter_code
_entity_poly.pdbx_strand_id
1 'polypeptide(L)'
;MQENCKNVYITTPIYYVNDVAHIGHAYTTIIADMLARYSRLTGLNTFLLTGTDEHGQKIAQSAEARGKTPKEYADEISGKFRALWDDFDITYDKFIRTTDEEHKIGVQKAFEEMYKKGDIYKGEYEGFYCVPCETFFPESQLVDGQFCPECGRSTVVVKEESYFFKLSEYENKLLKWYEENENCILPRAKKNEIVNFVKNGLKDLSISRTSFDWGIKLPVSMNEPKHVMYVWLDALLNYTTALGYGTDEKNMNFWPANIHLVGKDILRFHAIYWPAFLMSLGLPLPKHIAAHGWWTRDGEKMSKSKGNVVNPKEVADAYGLDAFRYFLLREVPFGQDGDFSQKALIDRINSDLGNDLGNLLNRIMGMSGKYFDYNVTSKDVEKFHKKELDEVNSIIDTLESYIFNMQINKYLEEIWKILTIANKAINDYEPWNLIKDEKNDQAMALVALITNIMAKVALLLDSVIPHKIKNVASCLGVEISTKNYNKLILNKELLDDVKITKTDALFPRVEDILLEQPNVSDVSKSEVENKPNDEKVIEDDNLITIDKFFETTIKIGTIVEAIEVPKSAKLLKLQVDLGEGRNRQILAGIKEFYKPEDLVGTQACVVANLKPAKLMGMLSEGMLLAAKDENGLCLIRPEKQKKSGTKIS
;
A
#
# COMPACT_ATOMS: atom_id res chain seq x y z
N MET A 1 28.70 33.25 -2.69
CA MET A 1 28.81 32.66 -1.33
C MET A 1 28.13 31.31 -1.36
N GLN A 2 28.96 30.27 -1.20
CA GLN A 2 28.70 28.88 -0.80
C GLN A 2 27.62 28.03 -1.53
N GLU A 3 28.07 26.85 -1.94
CA GLU A 3 27.33 25.60 -2.10
C GLU A 3 26.08 25.55 -1.18
N ASN A 4 24.91 25.91 -1.72
CA ASN A 4 23.65 25.52 -1.09
C ASN A 4 23.47 24.03 -1.39
N CYS A 5 23.96 23.16 -0.49
CA CYS A 5 23.44 21.80 -0.40
C CYS A 5 21.91 21.91 -0.36
N LYS A 6 21.22 21.50 -1.43
CA LYS A 6 19.76 21.45 -1.45
C LYS A 6 19.34 20.39 -0.45
N ASN A 7 18.90 20.82 0.74
CA ASN A 7 18.34 19.93 1.73
C ASN A 7 17.11 19.20 1.16
N VAL A 8 17.05 17.89 1.39
CA VAL A 8 15.94 17.03 1.01
C VAL A 8 15.41 16.36 2.26
N TYR A 9 14.11 16.51 2.51
CA TYR A 9 13.44 15.86 3.60
C TYR A 9 12.38 14.89 3.07
N ILE A 10 12.55 13.61 3.40
CA ILE A 10 11.65 12.51 3.00
C ILE A 10 11.09 11.87 4.25
N THR A 11 9.80 11.56 4.25
CA THR A 11 9.13 10.98 5.42
C THR A 11 8.22 9.82 5.02
N THR A 12 8.22 8.75 5.81
CA THR A 12 7.14 7.73 5.82
C THR A 12 5.97 8.22 6.69
N PRO A 13 4.80 7.56 6.69
CA PRO A 13 3.93 7.67 7.85
C PRO A 13 4.64 7.05 9.06
N ILE A 14 4.22 7.44 10.26
CA ILE A 14 4.59 6.71 11.47
C ILE A 14 3.58 5.58 11.69
N TYR A 15 4.08 4.40 12.06
CA TYR A 15 3.27 3.19 12.08
C TYR A 15 2.64 2.94 13.45
N TYR A 16 1.37 2.59 13.46
CA TYR A 16 0.61 2.35 14.68
C TYR A 16 1.10 1.06 15.37
N VAL A 17 1.49 1.13 16.64
CA VAL A 17 2.09 -0.01 17.39
C VAL A 17 1.07 -0.99 17.96
N ASN A 18 -0.04 -1.20 17.27
CA ASN A 18 -1.03 -2.22 17.67
C ASN A 18 -0.58 -3.66 17.33
N ASP A 19 0.44 -3.82 16.48
CA ASP A 19 1.02 -5.12 16.11
C ASP A 19 2.30 -4.96 15.29
N VAL A 20 2.90 -6.09 14.89
CA VAL A 20 4.08 -6.16 14.02
C VAL A 20 3.83 -5.67 12.59
N ALA A 21 4.92 -5.34 11.90
CA ALA A 21 4.86 -4.83 10.53
C ALA A 21 4.40 -5.88 9.51
N HIS A 22 3.73 -5.43 8.45
CA HIS A 22 3.34 -6.24 7.31
C HIS A 22 3.88 -5.62 6.00
N ILE A 23 3.70 -6.33 4.87
CA ILE A 23 4.21 -5.91 3.55
C ILE A 23 3.86 -4.47 3.15
N GLY A 24 2.65 -3.99 3.46
CA GLY A 24 2.27 -2.57 3.24
C GLY A 24 3.16 -1.55 3.97
N HIS A 25 3.61 -1.83 5.19
CA HIS A 25 4.57 -0.97 5.89
C HIS A 25 5.93 -1.03 5.20
N ALA A 26 6.39 -2.23 4.84
CA ALA A 26 7.66 -2.43 4.13
C ALA A 26 7.68 -1.70 2.78
N TYR A 27 6.59 -1.74 2.02
CA TYR A 27 6.46 -1.05 0.75
C TYR A 27 6.70 0.46 0.88
N THR A 28 6.02 1.10 1.82
CA THR A 28 6.16 2.54 2.06
C THR A 28 7.58 2.91 2.48
N THR A 29 8.14 2.16 3.43
CA THR A 29 9.50 2.39 3.94
C THR A 29 10.57 2.16 2.87
N ILE A 30 10.43 1.13 2.03
CA ILE A 30 11.37 0.82 0.94
C ILE A 30 11.33 1.90 -0.14
N ILE A 31 10.15 2.44 -0.48
CA ILE A 31 10.06 3.60 -1.39
C ILE A 31 10.79 4.80 -0.80
N ALA A 32 10.57 5.11 0.48
CA ALA A 32 11.23 6.24 1.13
C ALA A 32 12.75 6.09 1.15
N ASP A 33 13.23 4.88 1.45
CA ASP A 33 14.65 4.53 1.45
C ASP A 33 15.27 4.61 0.05
N MET A 34 14.57 4.14 -1.00
CA MET A 34 15.03 4.27 -2.38
C MET A 34 15.22 5.74 -2.77
N LEU A 35 14.24 6.59 -2.45
CA LEU A 35 14.33 8.03 -2.71
C LEU A 35 15.46 8.70 -1.92
N ALA A 36 15.67 8.29 -0.67
CA ALA A 36 16.72 8.83 0.18
C ALA A 36 18.11 8.42 -0.32
N ARG A 37 18.31 7.14 -0.67
CA ARG A 37 19.54 6.63 -1.27
C ARG A 37 19.87 7.34 -2.59
N TYR A 38 18.88 7.50 -3.47
CA TYR A 38 19.05 8.23 -4.72
C TYR A 38 19.42 9.70 -4.48
N SER A 39 18.75 10.37 -3.54
CA SER A 39 19.05 11.77 -3.19
C SER A 39 20.47 11.93 -2.65
N ARG A 40 20.94 11.01 -1.79
CA ARG A 40 22.32 11.00 -1.31
C ARG A 40 23.33 10.71 -2.42
N LEU A 41 23.05 9.74 -3.29
CA LEU A 41 23.92 9.40 -4.43
C LEU A 41 24.11 10.60 -5.38
N THR A 42 23.05 11.36 -5.63
CA THR A 42 23.07 12.59 -6.45
C THR A 42 23.69 13.80 -5.74
N GLY A 43 24.18 13.64 -4.50
CA GLY A 43 24.89 14.67 -3.75
C GLY A 43 24.01 15.62 -2.93
N LEU A 44 22.74 15.26 -2.71
CA LEU A 44 21.81 16.06 -1.91
C LEU A 44 21.97 15.74 -0.41
N ASN A 45 21.98 16.78 0.43
CA ASN A 45 21.94 16.61 1.88
C ASN A 45 20.54 16.13 2.26
N THR A 46 20.42 14.88 2.69
CA THR A 46 19.13 14.18 2.78
C THR A 46 18.86 13.75 4.21
N PHE A 47 17.64 14.00 4.68
CA PHE A 47 17.11 13.54 5.95
C PHE A 47 15.89 12.64 5.69
N LEU A 48 15.94 11.39 6.13
CA LEU A 48 14.85 10.43 6.05
C LEU A 48 14.27 10.18 7.44
N LEU A 49 12.98 10.48 7.61
CA LEU A 49 12.23 10.19 8.83
C LEU A 49 11.33 8.98 8.65
N THR A 50 11.39 8.08 9.62
CA THR A 50 10.37 7.06 9.88
C THR A 50 10.09 6.97 11.36
N GLY A 51 9.14 6.13 11.80
CA GLY A 51 8.85 6.01 13.22
C GLY A 51 7.56 5.29 13.56
N THR A 52 7.15 5.44 14.81
CA THR A 52 5.96 4.80 15.38
C THR A 52 5.00 5.78 16.03
N ASP A 53 3.71 5.56 15.79
CA ASP A 53 2.60 6.19 16.51
C ASP A 53 2.17 5.27 17.65
N GLU A 54 2.32 5.79 18.86
CA GLU A 54 2.30 5.02 20.10
C GLU A 54 1.14 5.40 21.03
N HIS A 55 0.28 6.34 20.65
CA HIS A 55 -0.80 6.84 21.51
C HIS A 55 -2.21 6.43 21.03
N GLY A 56 -3.19 6.50 21.95
CA GLY A 56 -4.60 6.27 21.65
C GLY A 56 -5.18 4.99 22.23
N GLN A 57 -6.52 4.95 22.29
CA GLN A 57 -7.29 3.92 22.98
C GLN A 57 -7.00 2.48 22.51
N LYS A 58 -6.81 2.28 21.20
CA LYS A 58 -6.57 0.94 20.64
C LYS A 58 -5.26 0.31 21.12
N ILE A 59 -4.23 1.12 21.36
CA ILE A 59 -2.95 0.64 21.89
C ILE A 59 -3.11 0.28 23.36
N ALA A 60 -3.82 1.12 24.14
CA ALA A 60 -4.12 0.82 25.53
C ALA A 60 -4.91 -0.49 25.68
N GLN A 61 -5.94 -0.72 24.87
CA GLN A 61 -6.71 -1.97 24.83
C GLN A 61 -5.85 -3.18 24.42
N SER A 62 -4.96 -3.00 23.44
CA SER A 62 -4.07 -4.07 22.97
C SER A 62 -3.03 -4.47 24.02
N ALA A 63 -2.56 -3.50 24.82
CA ALA A 63 -1.66 -3.71 25.94
C ALA A 63 -2.37 -4.42 27.11
N GLU A 64 -3.58 -3.96 27.47
CA GLU A 64 -4.42 -4.58 28.50
C GLU A 64 -4.74 -6.03 28.17
N ALA A 65 -5.15 -6.33 26.94
CA ALA A 65 -5.42 -7.69 26.47
C ALA A 65 -4.20 -8.63 26.55
N ARG A 66 -2.99 -8.07 26.70
CA ARG A 66 -1.72 -8.80 26.83
C ARG A 66 -1.09 -8.67 28.22
N GLY A 67 -1.81 -8.10 29.19
CA GLY A 67 -1.34 -7.92 30.56
C GLY A 67 -0.13 -6.98 30.69
N LYS A 68 0.00 -5.99 29.80
CA LYS A 68 1.11 -5.01 29.77
C LYS A 68 0.61 -3.60 29.97
N THR A 69 1.46 -2.71 30.48
CA THR A 69 1.17 -1.28 30.42
C THR A 69 1.27 -0.78 28.95
N PRO A 70 0.54 0.29 28.58
CA PRO A 70 0.63 0.83 27.22
C PRO A 70 2.06 1.22 26.79
N LYS A 71 2.87 1.74 27.72
CA LYS A 71 4.26 2.11 27.46
C LYS A 71 5.15 0.89 27.18
N GLU A 72 5.07 -0.15 28.01
CA GLU A 72 5.84 -1.39 27.81
C GLU A 72 5.47 -2.06 26.47
N TYR A 73 4.17 -2.09 26.15
CA TYR A 73 3.72 -2.65 24.88
C TYR A 73 4.18 -1.82 23.67
N ALA A 74 4.10 -0.49 23.75
CA ALA A 74 4.61 0.40 22.72
C ALA A 74 6.12 0.27 22.54
N ASP A 75 6.90 0.19 23.62
CA ASP A 75 8.35 -0.02 23.59
C ASP A 75 8.73 -1.33 22.88
N GLU A 76 8.02 -2.42 23.17
CA GLU A 76 8.25 -3.71 22.53
C GLU A 76 7.96 -3.67 21.02
N ILE A 77 6.77 -3.21 20.63
CA ILE A 77 6.35 -3.24 19.23
C ILE A 77 7.16 -2.22 18.41
N SER A 78 7.45 -1.04 18.95
CA SER A 78 8.35 -0.07 18.30
C SER A 78 9.75 -0.63 18.11
N GLY A 79 10.28 -1.37 19.10
CA GLY A 79 11.53 -2.11 18.99
C GLY A 79 11.52 -3.12 17.84
N LYS A 80 10.41 -3.85 17.63
CA LYS A 80 10.25 -4.79 16.50
C LYS A 80 10.22 -4.09 15.14
N PHE A 81 9.55 -2.93 15.03
CA PHE A 81 9.58 -2.12 13.80
C PHE A 81 11.00 -1.64 13.49
N ARG A 82 11.70 -1.09 14.48
CA ARG A 82 13.07 -0.61 14.32
C ARG A 82 14.01 -1.75 13.90
N ALA A 83 13.97 -2.88 14.61
CA ALA A 83 14.78 -4.05 14.29
C ALA A 83 14.53 -4.56 12.86
N LEU A 84 13.27 -4.57 12.41
CA LEU A 84 12.95 -4.94 11.03
C LEU A 84 13.53 -3.97 10.00
N TRP A 85 13.46 -2.65 10.26
CA TRP A 85 14.04 -1.65 9.36
C TRP A 85 15.57 -1.70 9.35
N ASP A 86 16.20 -2.01 10.47
CA ASP A 86 17.64 -2.23 10.55
C ASP A 86 18.04 -3.50 9.77
N ASP A 87 17.29 -4.60 9.93
CA ASP A 87 17.47 -5.85 9.15
C ASP A 87 17.30 -5.61 7.63
N PHE A 88 16.45 -4.64 7.25
CA PHE A 88 16.17 -4.28 5.85
C PHE A 88 17.14 -3.23 5.30
N ASP A 89 18.18 -2.87 6.06
CA ASP A 89 19.15 -1.82 5.71
C ASP A 89 18.45 -0.50 5.33
N ILE A 90 17.39 -0.11 6.05
CA ILE A 90 16.71 1.17 5.80
C ILE A 90 17.56 2.31 6.34
N THR A 91 17.90 3.27 5.48
CA THR A 91 18.84 4.37 5.78
C THR A 91 18.13 5.59 6.37
N TYR A 92 17.32 5.41 7.41
CA TYR A 92 16.65 6.52 8.09
C TYR A 92 17.64 7.32 8.96
N ASP A 93 17.49 8.64 9.00
CA ASP A 93 18.32 9.54 9.82
C ASP A 93 17.72 9.73 11.23
N LYS A 94 16.39 9.61 11.35
CA LYS A 94 15.69 9.57 12.64
C LYS A 94 14.56 8.56 12.59
N PHE A 95 14.48 7.75 13.65
CA PHE A 95 13.31 6.94 13.98
C PHE A 95 12.62 7.60 15.17
N ILE A 96 11.53 8.32 14.90
CA ILE A 96 10.77 9.05 15.93
C ILE A 96 9.76 8.14 16.61
N ARG A 97 9.50 8.39 17.88
CA ARG A 97 8.41 7.76 18.64
C ARG A 97 7.54 8.84 19.21
N THR A 98 6.21 8.72 19.13
CA THR A 98 5.35 9.76 19.72
C THR A 98 5.43 9.79 21.26
N THR A 99 5.98 8.76 21.90
CA THR A 99 6.29 8.82 23.34
C THR A 99 7.61 9.53 23.69
N ASP A 100 8.41 9.99 22.72
CA ASP A 100 9.63 10.75 22.96
C ASP A 100 9.31 12.11 23.62
N GLU A 101 10.09 12.50 24.64
CA GLU A 101 9.82 13.73 25.39
C GLU A 101 9.92 15.00 24.53
N GLU A 102 10.89 15.05 23.61
CA GLU A 102 11.03 16.17 22.65
C GLU A 102 9.77 16.32 21.77
N HIS A 103 9.18 15.21 21.36
CA HIS A 103 7.96 15.20 20.58
C HIS A 103 6.78 15.75 21.40
N LYS A 104 6.61 15.29 22.65
CA LYS A 104 5.56 15.79 23.55
C LYS A 104 5.63 17.29 23.76
N ILE A 105 6.84 17.82 24.00
CA ILE A 105 7.07 19.25 24.18
C ILE A 105 6.66 20.02 22.92
N GLY A 106 7.10 19.56 21.75
CA GLY A 106 6.77 20.20 20.47
C GLY A 106 5.28 20.18 20.16
N VAL A 107 4.59 19.08 20.45
CA VAL A 107 3.13 18.96 20.28
C VAL A 107 2.39 19.91 21.23
N GLN A 108 2.80 19.98 22.49
CA GLN A 108 2.22 20.92 23.46
C GLN A 108 2.41 22.38 23.03
N LYS A 109 3.59 22.74 22.55
CA LYS A 109 3.85 24.08 22.00
C LYS A 109 2.94 24.39 20.82
N ALA A 110 2.82 23.48 19.86
CA ALA A 110 1.94 23.66 18.70
C ALA A 110 0.48 23.88 19.11
N PHE A 111 -0.03 23.07 20.06
CA PHE A 111 -1.39 23.23 20.58
C PHE A 111 -1.59 24.62 21.20
N GLU A 112 -0.64 25.05 22.04
CA GLU A 112 -0.71 26.35 22.70
C GLU A 112 -0.68 27.51 21.69
N GLU A 113 0.13 27.42 20.63
CA GLU A 113 0.20 28.43 19.57
C GLU A 113 -1.11 28.52 18.76
N MET A 114 -1.66 27.39 18.34
CA MET A 114 -2.95 27.35 17.64
C MET A 114 -4.10 27.87 18.53
N TYR A 115 -4.05 27.58 19.83
CA TYR A 115 -5.00 28.12 20.82
C TYR A 115 -4.87 29.64 20.98
N LYS A 116 -3.65 30.16 21.16
CA LYS A 116 -3.38 31.60 21.25
C LYS A 116 -3.82 32.36 19.99
N LYS A 117 -3.72 31.74 18.81
CA LYS A 117 -4.18 32.29 17.54
C LYS A 117 -5.71 32.33 17.40
N GLY A 118 -6.43 31.62 18.28
CA GLY A 118 -7.89 31.53 18.26
C GLY A 118 -8.44 30.49 17.27
N ASP A 119 -7.59 29.58 16.77
CA ASP A 119 -7.97 28.49 15.88
C ASP A 119 -8.45 27.26 16.64
N ILE A 120 -8.12 27.16 17.93
CA ILE A 120 -8.65 26.15 18.85
C ILE A 120 -9.63 26.82 19.80
N TYR A 121 -10.80 26.21 20.00
CA TYR A 121 -11.79 26.65 20.97
C TYR A 121 -12.36 25.46 21.75
N LYS A 122 -12.89 25.75 22.93
CA LYS A 122 -13.55 24.74 23.77
C LYS A 122 -15.03 24.64 23.37
N GLY A 123 -15.52 23.42 23.18
CA GLY A 123 -16.90 23.14 22.81
C GLY A 123 -17.35 21.79 23.37
N GLU A 124 -18.53 21.35 22.95
CA GLU A 124 -19.10 20.06 23.32
C GLU A 124 -19.33 19.23 22.05
N TYR A 125 -18.80 18.01 22.02
CA TYR A 125 -19.12 17.03 21.00
C TYR A 125 -20.42 16.35 21.40
N GLU A 126 -21.45 16.50 20.58
CA GLU A 126 -22.75 15.85 20.74
C GLU A 126 -22.87 14.70 19.74
N GLY A 127 -23.01 13.47 20.22
CA GLY A 127 -23.12 12.29 19.39
C GLY A 127 -24.07 11.25 19.97
N PHE A 128 -24.64 10.42 19.11
CA PHE A 128 -25.58 9.39 19.51
C PHE A 128 -24.83 8.14 19.96
N TYR A 129 -24.83 7.89 21.25
CA TYR A 129 -24.13 6.78 21.87
C TYR A 129 -25.07 5.61 22.13
N CYS A 130 -24.70 4.44 21.64
CA CYS A 130 -25.37 3.20 21.97
C CYS A 130 -24.73 2.62 23.25
N VAL A 131 -25.39 2.74 24.41
CA VAL A 131 -24.85 2.22 25.68
C VAL A 131 -24.52 0.73 25.61
N PRO A 132 -25.36 -0.17 25.04
CA PRO A 132 -25.05 -1.60 24.97
C PRO A 132 -23.94 -1.98 23.99
N CYS A 133 -23.68 -1.16 22.96
CA CYS A 133 -22.60 -1.38 21.99
C CYS A 133 -21.36 -0.52 22.30
N GLU A 134 -21.41 0.30 23.33
CA GLU A 134 -20.39 1.26 23.74
C GLU A 134 -19.82 2.11 22.58
N THR A 135 -20.68 2.49 21.63
CA THR A 135 -20.25 3.09 20.36
C THR A 135 -21.04 4.35 20.02
N PHE A 136 -20.33 5.37 19.54
CA PHE A 136 -20.91 6.60 19.00
C PHE A 136 -21.24 6.47 17.51
N PHE A 137 -22.43 6.94 17.13
CA PHE A 137 -22.90 7.03 15.76
C PHE A 137 -23.19 8.49 15.40
N PRO A 138 -22.77 8.96 14.22
CA PRO A 138 -23.35 10.15 13.61
C PRO A 138 -24.84 9.95 13.38
N GLU A 139 -25.64 11.01 13.46
CA GLU A 139 -27.09 10.96 13.21
C GLU A 139 -27.43 10.28 11.87
N SER A 140 -26.63 10.53 10.84
CA SER A 140 -26.78 9.94 9.50
C SER A 140 -26.60 8.42 9.44
N GLN A 141 -26.02 7.80 10.48
CA GLN A 141 -25.81 6.35 10.56
C GLN A 141 -26.86 5.66 11.44
N LEU A 142 -27.73 6.42 12.11
CA LEU A 142 -28.78 5.84 12.94
C LEU A 142 -29.92 5.32 12.07
N VAL A 143 -30.49 4.20 12.50
CA VAL A 143 -31.76 3.71 11.95
C VAL A 143 -32.87 4.62 12.49
N ASP A 144 -33.66 5.19 11.58
CA ASP A 144 -34.72 6.17 11.85
C ASP A 144 -34.28 7.38 12.70
N GLY A 145 -33.00 7.75 12.64
CA GLY A 145 -32.45 8.89 13.38
C GLY A 145 -32.34 8.69 14.91
N GLN A 146 -32.60 7.48 15.41
CA GLN A 146 -32.62 7.21 16.86
C GLN A 146 -31.97 5.88 17.26
N PHE A 147 -31.99 4.86 16.41
CA PHE A 147 -31.61 3.51 16.78
C PHE A 147 -30.20 3.15 16.29
N CYS A 148 -29.48 2.41 17.12
CA CYS A 148 -28.15 1.88 16.83
C CYS A 148 -28.23 0.96 15.60
N PRO A 149 -27.42 1.20 14.55
CA PRO A 149 -27.44 0.37 13.35
C PRO A 149 -26.94 -1.06 13.59
N GLU A 150 -26.21 -1.29 14.69
CA GLU A 150 -25.66 -2.61 14.99
C GLU A 150 -26.61 -3.48 15.83
N CYS A 151 -27.26 -2.92 16.85
CA CYS A 151 -28.10 -3.71 17.77
C CYS A 151 -29.59 -3.33 17.77
N GLY A 152 -29.98 -2.32 16.99
CA GLY A 152 -31.37 -1.84 16.87
C GLY A 152 -31.93 -1.15 18.12
N ARG A 153 -31.13 -0.96 19.17
CA ARG A 153 -31.56 -0.31 20.42
C ARG A 153 -31.46 1.21 20.33
N SER A 154 -32.24 1.91 21.14
CA SER A 154 -32.22 3.38 21.19
C SER A 154 -30.83 3.89 21.60
N THR A 155 -30.34 4.88 20.87
CA THR A 155 -29.13 5.61 21.23
C THR A 155 -29.48 6.78 22.15
N VAL A 156 -28.53 7.18 22.98
CA VAL A 156 -28.63 8.36 23.83
C VAL A 156 -27.67 9.42 23.33
N VAL A 157 -28.13 10.67 23.29
CA VAL A 157 -27.24 11.76 22.95
C VAL A 157 -26.30 12.01 24.12
N VAL A 158 -25.01 11.75 23.91
CA VAL A 158 -23.97 12.01 24.89
C VAL A 158 -23.18 13.22 24.44
N LYS A 159 -23.01 14.16 25.38
CA LYS A 159 -22.18 15.34 25.22
C LYS A 159 -20.86 15.13 25.95
N GLU A 160 -19.77 15.19 25.21
CA GLU A 160 -18.42 15.17 25.78
C GLU A 160 -17.75 16.51 25.50
N GLU A 161 -17.24 17.15 26.55
CA GLU A 161 -16.44 18.37 26.41
C GLU A 161 -15.18 18.08 25.60
N SER A 162 -14.87 18.94 24.63
CA SER A 162 -13.69 18.77 23.78
C SER A 162 -13.19 20.11 23.24
N TYR A 163 -11.89 20.18 22.98
CA TYR A 163 -11.29 21.22 22.17
C TYR A 163 -11.44 20.92 20.69
N PHE A 164 -11.84 21.93 19.92
CA PHE A 164 -12.07 21.87 18.49
C PHE A 164 -11.11 22.78 17.75
N PHE A 165 -10.54 22.28 16.66
CA PHE A 165 -9.82 23.06 15.67
C PHE A 165 -10.79 23.56 14.60
N LYS A 166 -10.74 24.86 14.28
CA LYS A 166 -11.56 25.54 13.28
C LYS A 166 -11.18 25.17 11.85
N LEU A 167 -11.28 23.88 11.50
CA LEU A 167 -10.89 23.37 10.18
C LEU A 167 -11.69 24.02 9.04
N SER A 168 -12.95 24.37 9.29
CA SER A 168 -13.82 25.04 8.32
C SER A 168 -13.21 26.36 7.80
N GLU A 169 -12.53 27.13 8.66
CA GLU A 169 -11.87 28.40 8.30
C GLU A 169 -10.65 28.24 7.36
N TYR A 170 -10.18 27.00 7.16
CA TYR A 170 -9.04 26.68 6.30
C TYR A 170 -9.44 26.17 4.91
N GLU A 171 -10.72 25.92 4.66
CA GLU A 171 -11.22 25.35 3.40
C GLU A 171 -10.75 26.13 2.16
N ASN A 172 -10.99 27.44 2.12
CA ASN A 172 -10.60 28.28 0.99
C ASN A 172 -9.07 28.38 0.82
N LYS A 173 -8.31 28.35 1.93
CA LYS A 173 -6.84 28.37 1.89
C LYS A 173 -6.28 27.06 1.33
N LEU A 174 -6.87 25.93 1.69
CA LEU A 174 -6.54 24.61 1.16
C LEU A 174 -6.85 24.53 -0.34
N LEU A 175 -8.06 24.95 -0.76
CA LEU A 175 -8.44 24.98 -2.17
C LEU A 175 -7.48 25.82 -3.02
N LYS A 176 -7.09 26.99 -2.51
CA LYS A 176 -6.09 27.84 -3.15
C LYS A 176 -4.72 27.16 -3.24
N TRP A 177 -4.26 26.51 -2.17
CA TRP A 177 -3.00 25.76 -2.19
C TRP A 177 -3.01 24.64 -3.25
N TYR A 178 -4.11 23.89 -3.37
CA TYR A 178 -4.25 22.86 -4.39
C TYR A 178 -4.25 23.43 -5.81
N GLU A 179 -4.83 24.61 -6.03
CA GLU A 179 -4.85 25.27 -7.34
C GLU A 179 -3.45 25.76 -7.75
N GLU A 180 -2.74 26.42 -6.84
CA GLU A 180 -1.43 27.03 -7.11
C GLU A 180 -0.30 25.99 -7.24
N ASN A 181 -0.49 24.78 -6.72
CA ASN A 181 0.55 23.74 -6.67
C ASN A 181 0.07 22.45 -7.33
N GLU A 182 0.32 22.30 -8.64
CA GLU A 182 -0.20 21.15 -9.42
C GLU A 182 0.20 19.79 -8.80
N ASN A 183 1.43 19.70 -8.30
CA ASN A 183 2.05 18.47 -7.81
C ASN A 183 2.00 18.31 -6.28
N CYS A 184 1.21 19.12 -5.55
CA CYS A 184 1.15 19.04 -4.09
C CYS A 184 0.66 17.68 -3.55
N ILE A 185 -0.14 16.96 -4.35
CA ILE A 185 -0.63 15.61 -4.04
C ILE A 185 -0.41 14.74 -5.27
N LEU A 186 0.24 13.60 -5.09
CA LEU A 186 0.54 12.61 -6.11
C LEU A 186 -0.08 11.25 -5.75
N PRO A 187 -0.58 10.47 -6.73
CA PRO A 187 -0.83 10.87 -8.12
C PRO A 187 -1.98 11.87 -8.26
N ARG A 188 -2.08 12.52 -9.44
CA ARG A 188 -3.12 13.53 -9.75
C ARG A 188 -4.55 13.05 -9.51
N ALA A 189 -4.84 11.75 -9.72
CA ALA A 189 -6.15 11.19 -9.41
C ALA A 189 -6.54 11.35 -7.93
N LYS A 190 -5.58 11.14 -7.01
CA LYS A 190 -5.77 11.29 -5.57
C LYS A 190 -5.94 12.75 -5.16
N LYS A 191 -5.25 13.68 -5.83
CA LYS A 191 -5.51 15.11 -5.67
C LYS A 191 -6.96 15.47 -5.99
N ASN A 192 -7.49 14.99 -7.12
CA ASN A 192 -8.85 15.30 -7.54
C ASN A 192 -9.89 14.78 -6.52
N GLU A 193 -9.67 13.59 -5.95
CA GLU A 193 -10.51 13.04 -4.86
C GLU A 193 -10.55 13.98 -3.64
N ILE A 194 -9.37 14.47 -3.20
CA ILE A 194 -9.26 15.40 -2.06
C ILE A 194 -9.89 16.75 -2.36
N VAL A 195 -9.63 17.34 -3.54
CA VAL A 195 -10.21 18.62 -3.93
C VAL A 195 -11.74 18.54 -3.94
N ASN A 196 -12.31 17.48 -4.51
CA ASN A 196 -13.75 17.28 -4.53
C ASN A 196 -14.34 17.08 -3.13
N PHE A 197 -13.62 16.39 -2.23
CA PHE A 197 -14.03 16.26 -0.84
C PHE A 197 -14.07 17.60 -0.11
N VAL A 198 -13.02 18.43 -0.25
CA VAL A 198 -12.93 19.73 0.41
C VAL A 198 -13.98 20.70 -0.13
N LYS A 199 -14.29 20.66 -1.44
CA LYS A 199 -15.37 21.47 -2.05
C LYS A 199 -16.77 21.18 -1.51
N ASN A 200 -16.98 20.04 -0.84
CA ASN A 200 -18.27 19.70 -0.23
C ASN A 200 -18.45 20.31 1.18
N GLY A 201 -17.46 21.07 1.68
CA GLY A 201 -17.49 21.69 2.99
C GLY A 201 -16.68 20.92 4.04
N LEU A 202 -15.88 21.65 4.82
CA LEU A 202 -15.17 21.11 5.99
C LEU A 202 -15.89 21.47 7.30
N LYS A 203 -15.93 20.52 8.23
CA LYS A 203 -16.41 20.72 9.60
C LYS A 203 -15.24 20.83 10.56
N ASP A 204 -15.45 21.55 11.66
CA ASP A 204 -14.45 21.69 12.72
C ASP A 204 -14.14 20.35 13.36
N LEU A 205 -12.87 20.18 13.73
CA LEU A 205 -12.29 18.90 14.11
C LEU A 205 -12.09 18.85 15.63
N SER A 206 -12.68 17.87 16.30
CA SER A 206 -12.41 17.62 17.73
C SER A 206 -10.99 17.06 17.91
N ILE A 207 -10.13 17.82 18.59
CA ILE A 207 -8.70 17.56 18.79
C ILE A 207 -8.32 17.22 20.24
N SER A 208 -9.29 16.88 21.10
CA SER A 208 -9.03 16.34 22.44
C SER A 208 -10.05 15.27 22.84
N ARG A 209 -9.72 14.42 23.83
CA ARG A 209 -10.60 13.38 24.39
C ARG A 209 -10.48 13.37 25.93
N THR A 210 -11.54 12.96 26.63
CA THR A 210 -11.53 12.79 28.09
C THR A 210 -11.78 11.33 28.53
N SER A 211 -12.13 10.46 27.58
CA SER A 211 -12.51 9.06 27.81
C SER A 211 -11.36 8.09 28.09
N PHE A 212 -10.09 8.49 27.86
CA PHE A 212 -8.92 7.66 28.14
C PHE A 212 -7.68 8.53 28.45
N ASP A 213 -6.69 7.93 29.12
CA ASP A 213 -5.49 8.64 29.60
C ASP A 213 -4.24 8.45 28.73
N TRP A 214 -4.19 7.43 27.87
CA TRP A 214 -3.02 7.10 27.06
C TRP A 214 -2.86 8.03 25.84
N GLY A 215 -2.16 9.15 26.03
CA GLY A 215 -1.74 10.09 25.01
C GLY A 215 -1.09 11.35 25.58
N ILE A 216 -0.80 12.34 24.74
CA ILE A 216 -0.17 13.60 25.15
C ILE A 216 -1.20 14.48 25.88
N LYS A 217 -0.89 14.93 27.09
CA LYS A 217 -1.74 15.87 27.85
C LYS A 217 -1.69 17.26 27.24
N LEU A 218 -2.79 18.02 27.38
CA LEU A 218 -2.81 19.45 26.99
C LEU A 218 -1.71 20.25 27.72
N PRO A 219 -1.29 21.41 27.18
CA PRO A 219 -0.28 22.24 27.82
C PRO A 219 -0.64 22.57 29.27
N VAL A 220 0.34 22.53 30.17
CA VAL A 220 0.13 22.78 31.60
C VAL A 220 -0.47 24.18 31.84
N SER A 221 -0.15 25.15 30.98
CA SER A 221 -0.72 26.51 31.03
C SER A 221 -2.24 26.57 30.91
N MET A 222 -2.88 25.53 30.36
CA MET A 222 -4.34 25.45 30.22
C MET A 222 -5.05 24.85 31.45
N ASN A 223 -4.34 24.14 32.33
CA ASN A 223 -4.88 23.48 33.52
C ASN A 223 -6.06 22.52 33.22
N GLU A 224 -5.93 21.68 32.20
CA GLU A 224 -6.95 20.72 31.72
C GLU A 224 -6.47 19.26 31.81
N PRO A 225 -6.23 18.72 33.02
CA PRO A 225 -5.56 17.42 33.21
C PRO A 225 -6.37 16.21 32.71
N LYS A 226 -7.68 16.38 32.56
CA LYS A 226 -8.60 15.34 32.05
C LYS A 226 -8.49 15.17 30.53
N HIS A 227 -8.00 16.18 29.80
CA HIS A 227 -7.93 16.14 28.36
C HIS A 227 -6.61 15.52 27.87
N VAL A 228 -6.75 14.61 26.92
CA VAL A 228 -5.67 14.05 26.11
C VAL A 228 -5.84 14.56 24.67
N MET A 229 -4.73 14.92 24.02
CA MET A 229 -4.74 15.37 22.64
C MET A 229 -5.19 14.25 21.70
N TYR A 230 -5.89 14.65 20.65
CA TYR A 230 -6.28 13.75 19.59
C TYR A 230 -5.04 13.20 18.89
N VAL A 231 -4.99 11.87 18.76
CA VAL A 231 -3.85 11.14 18.22
C VAL A 231 -3.37 11.66 16.86
N TRP A 232 -4.27 12.11 15.98
CA TRP A 232 -3.84 12.64 14.68
C TRP A 232 -3.17 14.00 14.76
N LEU A 233 -3.51 14.86 15.73
CA LEU A 233 -2.79 16.12 15.90
C LEU A 233 -1.36 15.86 16.37
N ASP A 234 -1.24 15.03 17.41
CA ASP A 234 0.00 14.49 17.95
C ASP A 234 0.85 13.83 16.85
N ALA A 235 0.33 12.77 16.22
CA ALA A 235 0.99 12.01 15.19
C ALA A 235 1.44 12.89 14.02
N LEU A 236 0.61 13.80 13.49
CA LEU A 236 1.01 14.64 12.35
C LEU A 236 2.14 15.60 12.68
N LEU A 237 2.27 16.04 13.93
CA LEU A 237 3.36 16.91 14.36
C LEU A 237 4.72 16.19 14.43
N ASN A 238 4.76 14.86 14.33
CA ASN A 238 6.02 14.10 14.26
C ASN A 238 6.96 14.65 13.16
N TYR A 239 6.41 15.08 12.02
CA TYR A 239 7.19 15.53 10.87
C TYR A 239 8.00 16.81 11.13
N THR A 240 7.59 17.63 12.09
CA THR A 240 8.28 18.88 12.45
C THR A 240 9.06 18.70 13.76
N THR A 241 8.48 18.03 14.74
CA THR A 241 9.15 17.73 16.02
C THR A 241 10.36 16.81 15.86
N ALA A 242 10.36 15.92 14.86
CA ALA A 242 11.56 15.16 14.49
C ALA A 242 12.76 16.06 14.16
N LEU A 243 12.49 17.24 13.59
CA LEU A 243 13.50 18.24 13.23
C LEU A 243 13.82 19.22 14.37
N GLY A 244 13.15 19.09 15.53
CA GLY A 244 13.36 19.90 16.72
C GLY A 244 12.32 21.00 16.96
N TYR A 245 11.18 20.98 16.25
CA TYR A 245 10.11 21.97 16.51
C TYR A 245 9.70 21.99 17.97
N GLY A 246 9.80 23.17 18.59
CA GLY A 246 9.47 23.38 20.00
C GLY A 246 10.55 23.00 21.00
N THR A 247 11.71 22.53 20.53
CA THR A 247 12.90 22.28 21.35
C THR A 247 14.10 23.07 20.83
N ASP A 248 15.09 22.42 20.21
CA ASP A 248 16.34 23.03 19.75
C ASP A 248 16.31 23.50 18.28
N GLU A 249 15.27 23.09 17.54
CA GLU A 249 15.07 23.37 16.11
C GLU A 249 16.28 23.04 15.22
N LYS A 250 17.15 22.11 15.67
CA LYS A 250 18.47 21.86 15.08
C LYS A 250 18.44 21.51 13.60
N ASN A 251 17.43 20.76 13.16
CA ASN A 251 17.30 20.28 11.78
C ASN A 251 16.14 20.96 11.03
N MET A 252 15.59 22.07 11.55
CA MET A 252 14.45 22.76 10.91
C MET A 252 14.78 23.34 9.53
N ASN A 253 16.06 23.48 9.18
CA ASN A 253 16.51 23.83 7.83
C ASN A 253 16.18 22.79 6.75
N PHE A 254 15.75 21.58 7.13
CA PHE A 254 15.21 20.57 6.21
C PHE A 254 13.72 20.76 5.92
N TRP A 255 12.99 21.54 6.73
CA TRP A 255 11.56 21.79 6.52
C TRP A 255 11.33 22.80 5.37
N PRO A 256 10.32 22.62 4.50
CA PRO A 256 9.29 21.57 4.49
C PRO A 256 9.70 20.26 3.82
N ALA A 257 8.99 19.18 4.17
CA ALA A 257 9.14 17.88 3.52
C ALA A 257 9.05 18.00 1.99
N ASN A 258 10.08 17.52 1.30
CA ASN A 258 10.11 17.45 -0.15
C ASN A 258 9.18 16.34 -0.64
N ILE A 259 9.20 15.17 0.01
CA ILE A 259 8.33 14.03 -0.31
C ILE A 259 7.77 13.46 0.99
N HIS A 260 6.45 13.45 1.08
CA HIS A 260 5.70 12.92 2.20
C HIS A 260 4.88 11.71 1.75
N LEU A 261 5.38 10.50 2.03
CA LEU A 261 4.76 9.25 1.60
C LEU A 261 3.68 8.82 2.57
N VAL A 262 2.54 8.36 2.05
CA VAL A 262 1.41 7.86 2.84
C VAL A 262 0.64 6.78 2.09
N GLY A 263 -0.11 5.94 2.80
CA GLY A 263 -1.15 5.10 2.22
C GLY A 263 -2.38 5.92 1.82
N LYS A 264 -3.12 5.49 0.80
CA LYS A 264 -4.37 6.16 0.37
C LYS A 264 -5.44 6.26 1.46
N ASP A 265 -5.41 5.36 2.45
CA ASP A 265 -6.33 5.29 3.58
C ASP A 265 -6.17 6.47 4.54
N ILE A 266 -4.95 7.00 4.67
CA ILE A 266 -4.66 8.12 5.57
C ILE A 266 -4.48 9.46 4.84
N LEU A 267 -4.55 9.47 3.50
CA LEU A 267 -4.33 10.67 2.69
C LEU A 267 -5.15 11.89 3.15
N ARG A 268 -6.40 11.72 3.59
CA ARG A 268 -7.22 12.85 4.06
C ARG A 268 -6.59 13.59 5.25
N PHE A 269 -6.01 12.86 6.20
CA PHE A 269 -5.33 13.48 7.35
C PHE A 269 -4.13 14.30 6.88
N HIS A 270 -3.36 13.76 5.93
CA HIS A 270 -2.12 14.39 5.46
C HIS A 270 -2.33 15.49 4.42
N ALA A 271 -3.43 15.47 3.66
CA ALA A 271 -3.73 16.44 2.61
C ALA A 271 -4.71 17.54 3.03
N ILE A 272 -5.42 17.37 4.15
CA ILE A 272 -6.41 18.33 4.66
C ILE A 272 -6.01 18.83 6.05
N TYR A 273 -5.96 17.95 7.05
CA TYR A 273 -5.76 18.37 8.44
C TYR A 273 -4.34 18.85 8.67
N TRP A 274 -3.35 18.10 8.18
CA TRP A 274 -1.96 18.47 8.36
C TRP A 274 -1.62 19.84 7.74
N PRO A 275 -1.96 20.14 6.47
CA PRO A 275 -1.74 21.46 5.92
C PRO A 275 -2.52 22.56 6.66
N ALA A 276 -3.74 22.28 7.15
CA ALA A 276 -4.49 23.25 7.96
C ALA A 276 -3.79 23.55 9.30
N PHE A 277 -3.26 22.53 9.99
CA PHE A 277 -2.45 22.72 11.20
C PHE A 277 -1.20 23.55 10.89
N LEU A 278 -0.48 23.23 9.80
CA LEU A 278 0.69 24.02 9.38
C LEU A 278 0.34 25.48 9.05
N MET A 279 -0.77 25.74 8.36
CA MET A 279 -1.26 27.09 8.10
C MET A 279 -1.63 27.83 9.41
N SER A 280 -2.14 27.11 10.41
CA SER A 280 -2.40 27.65 11.74
C SER A 280 -1.09 28.03 12.45
N LEU A 281 -0.08 27.16 12.39
CA LEU A 281 1.26 27.41 12.96
C LEU A 281 2.11 28.40 12.14
N GLY A 282 1.68 28.77 10.94
CA GLY A 282 2.45 29.65 10.05
C GLY A 282 3.67 28.96 9.44
N LEU A 283 3.67 27.63 9.36
CA LEU A 283 4.76 26.84 8.81
C LEU A 283 4.56 26.57 7.29
N PRO A 284 5.65 26.45 6.52
CA PRO A 284 5.58 26.04 5.11
C PRO A 284 4.91 24.67 4.94
N LEU A 285 4.20 24.47 3.83
CA LEU A 285 3.51 23.23 3.51
C LEU A 285 4.43 22.21 2.81
N PRO A 286 4.16 20.90 2.92
CA PRO A 286 4.90 19.87 2.19
C PRO A 286 4.85 20.12 0.68
N LYS A 287 5.95 19.83 -0.03
CA LYS A 287 6.02 20.03 -1.48
C LYS A 287 5.21 18.97 -2.23
N HIS A 288 5.32 17.70 -1.82
CA HIS A 288 4.62 16.58 -2.42
C HIS A 288 4.09 15.63 -1.34
N ILE A 289 2.79 15.39 -1.31
CA ILE A 289 2.15 14.32 -0.55
C ILE A 289 1.85 13.18 -1.52
N ALA A 290 2.60 12.08 -1.42
CA ALA A 290 2.52 10.96 -2.35
C ALA A 290 1.76 9.78 -1.70
N ALA A 291 0.58 9.48 -2.23
CA ALA A 291 -0.30 8.42 -1.75
C ALA A 291 -0.24 7.16 -2.61
N HIS A 292 0.22 6.05 -2.03
CA HIS A 292 0.23 4.75 -2.70
C HIS A 292 -1.04 3.93 -2.41
N GLY A 293 -1.29 2.89 -3.20
CA GLY A 293 -2.40 1.96 -2.99
C GLY A 293 -2.08 0.85 -2.00
N TRP A 294 -3.02 -0.09 -1.84
CA TRP A 294 -2.87 -1.22 -0.93
C TRP A 294 -2.24 -2.42 -1.63
N TRP A 295 -1.57 -3.25 -0.83
CA TRP A 295 -1.26 -4.61 -1.22
C TRP A 295 -2.39 -5.54 -0.80
N THR A 296 -2.75 -6.47 -1.68
CA THR A 296 -3.58 -7.65 -1.44
C THR A 296 -2.71 -8.91 -1.50
N ARG A 297 -3.27 -10.07 -1.16
CA ARG A 297 -2.62 -11.36 -1.34
C ARG A 297 -3.53 -12.26 -2.16
N ASP A 298 -3.05 -12.71 -3.31
CA ASP A 298 -3.77 -13.58 -4.25
C ASP A 298 -5.21 -13.11 -4.55
N GLY A 299 -5.40 -11.80 -4.71
CA GLY A 299 -6.68 -11.12 -4.99
C GLY A 299 -7.52 -10.77 -3.76
N GLU A 300 -7.10 -11.19 -2.56
CA GLU A 300 -7.83 -10.94 -1.32
C GLU A 300 -7.22 -9.83 -0.46
N LYS A 301 -8.09 -9.03 0.17
CA LYS A 301 -7.66 -8.06 1.18
C LYS A 301 -6.97 -8.78 2.34
N MET A 302 -5.76 -8.33 2.68
CA MET A 302 -5.03 -8.85 3.85
C MET A 302 -5.75 -8.45 5.14
N SER A 303 -5.98 -9.41 6.02
CA SER A 303 -6.41 -9.19 7.39
C SER A 303 -5.89 -10.28 8.32
N LYS A 304 -5.61 -9.89 9.56
CA LYS A 304 -5.14 -10.83 10.58
C LYS A 304 -6.17 -11.91 10.89
N SER A 305 -7.46 -11.55 10.88
CA SER A 305 -8.56 -12.50 11.07
C SER A 305 -8.61 -13.61 10.02
N LYS A 306 -8.08 -13.36 8.81
CA LYS A 306 -7.99 -14.34 7.74
C LYS A 306 -6.66 -15.11 7.72
N GLY A 307 -5.70 -14.75 8.57
CA GLY A 307 -4.36 -15.34 8.57
C GLY A 307 -3.56 -15.10 7.28
N ASN A 308 -4.03 -14.25 6.37
CA ASN A 308 -3.42 -14.06 5.05
C ASN A 308 -2.42 -12.88 4.99
N VAL A 309 -2.05 -12.29 6.14
CA VAL A 309 -1.08 -11.19 6.22
C VAL A 309 0.31 -11.68 5.82
N VAL A 310 0.97 -10.96 4.92
CA VAL A 310 2.33 -11.27 4.50
C VAL A 310 3.33 -10.59 5.43
N ASN A 311 4.11 -11.41 6.15
CA ASN A 311 5.23 -10.94 6.94
C ASN A 311 6.40 -10.59 6.00
N PRO A 312 6.83 -9.31 5.95
CA PRO A 312 7.89 -8.91 5.03
C PRO A 312 9.22 -9.58 5.35
N LYS A 313 9.50 -9.89 6.62
CA LYS A 313 10.76 -10.54 7.01
C LYS A 313 10.86 -11.95 6.44
N GLU A 314 9.79 -12.73 6.52
CA GLU A 314 9.75 -14.07 5.95
C GLU A 314 10.00 -14.04 4.43
N VAL A 315 9.40 -13.09 3.71
CA VAL A 315 9.65 -12.91 2.27
C VAL A 315 11.11 -12.55 1.98
N ALA A 316 11.68 -11.62 2.73
CA ALA A 316 13.08 -11.22 2.56
C ALA A 316 14.06 -12.34 2.91
N ASP A 317 13.79 -13.12 3.97
CA ASP A 317 14.62 -14.25 4.39
C ASP A 317 14.56 -15.40 3.37
N ALA A 318 13.39 -15.65 2.76
CA ALA A 318 13.20 -16.71 1.77
C ALA A 318 13.74 -16.36 0.38
N TYR A 319 13.46 -15.15 -0.13
CA TYR A 319 13.75 -14.77 -1.51
C TYR A 319 14.92 -13.78 -1.66
N GLY A 320 15.43 -13.26 -0.54
CA GLY A 320 16.45 -12.22 -0.50
C GLY A 320 15.87 -10.80 -0.49
N LEU A 321 16.44 -9.93 0.35
CA LEU A 321 16.00 -8.55 0.54
C LEU A 321 16.00 -7.74 -0.77
N ASP A 322 17.05 -7.81 -1.59
CA ASP A 322 17.11 -7.06 -2.85
C ASP A 322 16.03 -7.51 -3.85
N ALA A 323 15.78 -8.82 -3.96
CA ALA A 323 14.70 -9.33 -4.79
C ALA A 323 13.33 -8.80 -4.32
N PHE A 324 13.11 -8.79 -3.01
CA PHE A 324 11.89 -8.27 -2.41
C PHE A 324 11.72 -6.75 -2.64
N ARG A 325 12.78 -5.97 -2.46
CA ARG A 325 12.79 -4.53 -2.75
C ARG A 325 12.47 -4.25 -4.21
N TYR A 326 13.13 -4.95 -5.14
CA TYR A 326 12.88 -4.83 -6.57
C TYR A 326 11.43 -5.13 -6.91
N PHE A 327 10.90 -6.26 -6.42
CA PHE A 327 9.51 -6.65 -6.67
C PHE A 327 8.51 -5.58 -6.24
N LEU A 328 8.64 -5.08 -5.00
CA LEU A 328 7.75 -4.06 -4.46
C LEU A 328 7.76 -2.77 -5.28
N LEU A 329 8.93 -2.36 -5.78
CA LEU A 329 9.10 -1.13 -6.56
C LEU A 329 8.73 -1.29 -8.04
N ARG A 330 8.80 -2.52 -8.58
CA ARG A 330 8.62 -2.82 -10.00
C ARG A 330 7.20 -3.24 -10.36
N GLU A 331 6.56 -4.04 -9.52
CA GLU A 331 5.36 -4.80 -9.90
C GLU A 331 4.12 -3.91 -10.03
N VAL A 332 3.97 -2.93 -9.13
CA VAL A 332 2.73 -2.15 -9.00
C VAL A 332 3.00 -0.68 -9.30
N PRO A 333 2.29 -0.08 -10.27
CA PRO A 333 2.34 1.36 -10.48
C PRO A 333 1.93 2.13 -9.22
N PHE A 334 2.74 3.12 -8.82
CA PHE A 334 2.48 3.89 -7.61
C PHE A 334 1.08 4.54 -7.61
N GLY A 335 0.37 4.39 -6.49
CA GLY A 335 -1.00 4.89 -6.31
C GLY A 335 -2.11 3.91 -6.72
N GLN A 336 -1.78 2.81 -7.38
CA GLN A 336 -2.70 1.69 -7.62
C GLN A 336 -2.59 0.64 -6.53
N ASP A 337 -3.65 -0.15 -6.39
CA ASP A 337 -3.61 -1.36 -5.57
C ASP A 337 -2.86 -2.45 -6.33
N GLY A 338 -2.16 -3.29 -5.59
CA GLY A 338 -1.34 -4.36 -6.12
C GLY A 338 -1.53 -5.65 -5.37
N ASP A 339 -1.15 -6.75 -5.98
CA ASP A 339 -1.32 -8.07 -5.39
C ASP A 339 0.02 -8.76 -5.17
N PHE A 340 0.25 -9.24 -3.95
CA PHE A 340 1.41 -10.04 -3.65
C PHE A 340 1.14 -11.49 -4.02
N SER A 341 1.93 -12.00 -4.97
CA SER A 341 1.98 -13.40 -5.34
C SER A 341 3.42 -13.89 -5.32
N GLN A 342 3.68 -14.99 -4.63
CA GLN A 342 5.01 -15.61 -4.63
C GLN A 342 5.44 -16.02 -6.04
N LYS A 343 4.49 -16.42 -6.88
CA LYS A 343 4.76 -16.75 -8.28
C LYS A 343 5.24 -15.52 -9.05
N ALA A 344 4.55 -14.39 -8.91
CA ALA A 344 4.96 -13.15 -9.56
C ALA A 344 6.35 -12.69 -9.06
N LEU A 345 6.64 -12.83 -7.77
CA LEU A 345 7.96 -12.57 -7.21
C LEU A 345 9.04 -13.47 -7.82
N ILE A 346 8.81 -14.78 -7.89
CA ILE A 346 9.73 -15.74 -8.52
C ILE A 346 9.96 -15.42 -9.99
N ASP A 347 8.90 -15.07 -10.72
CA ASP A 347 8.98 -14.70 -12.13
C ASP A 347 9.86 -13.45 -12.32
N ARG A 348 9.72 -12.44 -11.45
CA ARG A 348 10.59 -11.25 -11.46
C ARG A 348 12.04 -11.56 -11.09
N ILE A 349 12.27 -12.45 -10.13
CA ILE A 349 13.62 -12.89 -9.77
C ILE A 349 14.29 -13.58 -10.95
N ASN A 350 13.60 -14.55 -11.54
CA ASN A 350 14.18 -15.38 -12.59
C ASN A 350 14.34 -14.62 -13.91
N SER A 351 13.31 -13.88 -14.33
CA SER A 351 13.32 -13.13 -15.59
C SER A 351 14.19 -11.90 -15.49
N ASP A 352 13.78 -10.93 -14.66
CA ASP A 352 14.36 -9.59 -14.67
C ASP A 352 15.76 -9.61 -14.02
N LEU A 353 15.89 -10.19 -12.82
CA LEU A 353 17.14 -10.13 -12.05
C LEU A 353 18.15 -11.20 -12.47
N GLY A 354 17.70 -12.44 -12.69
CA GLY A 354 18.53 -13.57 -13.09
C GLY A 354 18.92 -13.53 -14.56
N ASN A 355 17.93 -13.63 -15.46
CA ASN A 355 18.15 -13.81 -16.89
C ASN A 355 18.64 -12.55 -17.61
N ASP A 356 18.23 -11.37 -17.18
CA ASP A 356 18.66 -10.12 -17.83
C ASP A 356 19.90 -9.54 -17.15
N LEU A 357 19.81 -9.14 -15.88
CA LEU A 357 20.91 -8.47 -15.17
C LEU A 357 22.05 -9.45 -14.82
N GLY A 358 21.74 -10.56 -14.16
CA GLY A 358 22.73 -11.53 -13.69
C GLY A 358 23.48 -12.23 -14.82
N ASN A 359 22.76 -12.68 -15.84
CA ASN A 359 23.34 -13.31 -17.02
C ASN A 359 24.24 -12.34 -17.82
N LEU A 360 23.85 -11.07 -17.94
CA LEU A 360 24.67 -10.08 -18.65
C LEU A 360 26.02 -9.87 -17.95
N LEU A 361 26.03 -9.79 -16.61
CA LEU A 361 27.28 -9.73 -15.85
C LEU A 361 28.15 -10.98 -16.08
N ASN A 362 27.54 -12.18 -16.03
CA ASN A 362 28.24 -13.44 -16.29
C ASN A 362 28.85 -13.48 -17.69
N ARG A 363 28.15 -12.99 -18.71
CA ARG A 363 28.65 -12.88 -20.08
C ARG A 363 29.86 -11.96 -20.16
N ILE A 364 29.83 -10.80 -19.51
CA ILE A 364 30.97 -9.85 -19.48
C ILE A 364 32.17 -10.50 -18.81
N MET A 365 32.00 -11.13 -17.63
CA MET A 365 33.09 -11.82 -16.95
C MET A 365 33.69 -12.94 -17.82
N GLY A 366 32.85 -13.73 -18.47
CA GLY A 366 33.28 -14.81 -19.36
C GLY A 366 34.04 -14.31 -20.59
N MET A 367 33.52 -13.30 -21.29
CA MET A 367 34.15 -12.74 -22.48
C MET A 367 35.44 -11.99 -22.16
N SER A 368 35.43 -11.12 -21.15
CA SER A 368 36.62 -10.37 -20.72
C SER A 368 37.74 -11.32 -20.27
N GLY A 369 37.42 -12.34 -19.48
CA GLY A 369 38.40 -13.35 -19.05
C GLY A 369 38.94 -14.20 -20.18
N LYS A 370 38.07 -14.64 -21.11
CA LYS A 370 38.46 -15.53 -22.21
C LYS A 370 39.27 -14.83 -23.30
N TYR A 371 38.93 -13.57 -23.62
CA TYR A 371 39.48 -12.88 -24.78
C TYR A 371 40.56 -11.84 -24.42
N PHE A 372 40.52 -11.28 -23.21
CA PHE A 372 41.29 -10.08 -22.88
C PHE A 372 41.97 -10.12 -21.49
N ASP A 373 42.08 -11.30 -20.88
CA ASP A 373 42.65 -11.50 -19.53
C ASP A 373 42.03 -10.55 -18.48
N TYR A 374 40.71 -10.36 -18.58
CA TYR A 374 39.91 -9.48 -17.74
C TYR A 374 40.22 -7.97 -17.86
N ASN A 375 41.13 -7.56 -18.75
CA ASN A 375 41.40 -6.14 -18.97
C ASN A 375 40.45 -5.60 -20.04
N VAL A 376 39.76 -4.51 -19.75
CA VAL A 376 38.78 -3.89 -20.64
C VAL A 376 39.12 -2.41 -20.78
N THR A 377 39.19 -1.93 -22.03
CA THR A 377 39.48 -0.53 -22.35
C THR A 377 38.36 0.09 -23.18
N SER A 378 37.94 1.31 -22.82
CA SER A 378 36.85 2.02 -23.51
C SER A 378 37.28 2.77 -24.78
N LYS A 379 38.56 2.65 -25.18
CA LYS A 379 39.20 3.48 -26.23
C LYS A 379 38.42 3.56 -27.55
N ASP A 380 37.89 2.45 -28.03
CA ASP A 380 37.24 2.36 -29.35
C ASP A 380 35.70 2.21 -29.28
N VAL A 381 35.10 2.37 -28.09
CA VAL A 381 33.64 2.19 -27.91
C VAL A 381 32.86 3.18 -28.77
N GLU A 382 33.20 4.47 -28.73
CA GLU A 382 32.51 5.48 -29.54
C GLU A 382 32.70 5.27 -31.05
N LYS A 383 33.83 4.67 -31.45
CA LYS A 383 34.12 4.41 -32.86
C LYS A 383 33.18 3.35 -33.44
N PHE A 384 32.89 2.29 -32.67
CA PHE A 384 32.13 1.12 -33.15
C PHE A 384 30.68 1.08 -32.68
N HIS A 385 30.36 1.70 -31.53
CA HIS A 385 29.08 1.54 -30.83
C HIS A 385 28.45 2.87 -30.38
N LYS A 386 28.69 3.94 -31.14
CA LYS A 386 28.09 5.26 -30.88
C LYS A 386 26.57 5.21 -30.83
N LYS A 387 25.96 4.44 -31.74
CA LYS A 387 24.50 4.34 -31.84
C LYS A 387 23.89 3.81 -30.54
N GLU A 388 24.44 2.73 -30.00
CA GLU A 388 23.98 2.11 -28.76
C GLU A 388 24.22 3.04 -27.56
N LEU A 389 25.35 3.75 -27.52
CA LEU A 389 25.62 4.76 -26.49
C LEU A 389 24.61 5.90 -26.52
N ASP A 390 24.33 6.46 -27.70
CA ASP A 390 23.37 7.55 -27.87
C ASP A 390 21.96 7.11 -27.45
N GLU A 391 21.56 5.89 -27.80
CA GLU A 391 20.28 5.31 -27.38
C GLU A 391 20.19 5.17 -25.86
N VAL A 392 21.21 4.60 -25.21
CA VAL A 392 21.28 4.48 -23.74
C VAL A 392 21.24 5.85 -23.06
N ASN A 393 22.02 6.81 -23.56
CA ASN A 393 22.06 8.16 -23.01
C ASN A 393 20.71 8.88 -23.13
N SER A 394 19.96 8.65 -24.22
CA SER A 394 18.62 9.23 -24.41
C SER A 394 17.61 8.70 -23.38
N ILE A 395 17.71 7.43 -23.00
CA ILE A 395 16.87 6.84 -21.95
C ILE A 395 17.25 7.46 -20.60
N ILE A 396 18.55 7.54 -20.29
CA ILE A 396 19.06 8.12 -19.05
C ILE A 396 18.55 9.54 -18.82
N ASP A 397 18.52 10.38 -19.86
CA ASP A 397 18.03 11.76 -19.78
C ASP A 397 16.58 11.88 -19.30
N THR A 398 15.78 10.81 -19.43
CA THR A 398 14.37 10.79 -19.01
C THR A 398 14.15 10.19 -17.61
N LEU A 399 15.12 9.44 -17.07
CA LEU A 399 14.93 8.61 -15.88
C LEU A 399 14.57 9.40 -14.62
N GLU A 400 15.25 10.52 -14.38
CA GLU A 400 15.05 11.33 -13.17
C GLU A 400 13.60 11.86 -13.06
N SER A 401 12.99 12.18 -14.20
CA SER A 401 11.60 12.66 -14.24
C SER A 401 10.60 11.62 -13.71
N TYR A 402 10.87 10.32 -13.89
CA TYR A 402 10.02 9.27 -13.35
C TYR A 402 10.09 9.20 -11.83
N ILE A 403 11.27 9.41 -11.23
CA ILE A 403 11.44 9.45 -9.78
C ILE A 403 10.65 10.62 -9.17
N PHE A 404 10.81 11.84 -9.70
CA PHE A 404 10.11 13.01 -9.17
C PHE A 404 8.59 12.94 -9.29
N ASN A 405 8.08 12.20 -10.27
CA ASN A 405 6.64 11.99 -10.46
C ASN A 405 6.13 10.70 -9.76
N MET A 406 6.93 10.07 -8.90
CA MET A 406 6.61 8.82 -8.21
C MET A 406 6.30 7.63 -9.15
N GLN A 407 6.80 7.66 -10.38
CA GLN A 407 6.64 6.60 -11.39
C GLN A 407 7.79 5.58 -11.31
N ILE A 408 8.03 5.03 -10.12
CA ILE A 408 9.20 4.17 -9.84
C ILE A 408 9.18 2.88 -10.69
N ASN A 409 8.00 2.31 -10.92
CA ASN A 409 7.87 1.14 -11.79
C ASN A 409 8.34 1.44 -13.23
N LYS A 410 8.05 2.64 -13.75
CA LYS A 410 8.51 3.08 -15.08
C LYS A 410 10.00 3.38 -15.10
N TYR A 411 10.53 3.99 -14.04
CA TYR A 411 11.97 4.16 -13.88
C TYR A 411 12.72 2.83 -14.03
N LEU A 412 12.21 1.76 -13.40
CA LEU A 412 12.77 0.42 -13.54
C LEU A 412 12.55 -0.19 -14.93
N GLU A 413 11.37 -0.01 -15.54
CA GLU A 413 11.11 -0.43 -16.92
C GLU A 413 12.12 0.15 -17.92
N GLU A 414 12.41 1.45 -17.82
CA GLU A 414 13.36 2.13 -18.71
C GLU A 414 14.80 1.66 -18.48
N ILE A 415 15.20 1.37 -17.23
CA ILE A 415 16.52 0.77 -16.95
C ILE A 415 16.63 -0.63 -17.58
N TRP A 416 15.56 -1.43 -17.58
CA TRP A 416 15.57 -2.73 -18.23
C TRP A 416 15.68 -2.64 -19.76
N LYS A 417 15.19 -1.56 -20.38
CA LYS A 417 15.46 -1.30 -21.80
C LYS A 417 16.94 -1.08 -22.08
N ILE A 418 17.67 -0.41 -21.17
CA ILE A 418 19.13 -0.26 -21.27
C ILE A 418 19.83 -1.63 -21.24
N LEU A 419 19.41 -2.53 -20.35
CA LEU A 419 19.91 -3.92 -20.31
C LEU A 419 19.57 -4.69 -21.60
N THR A 420 18.39 -4.45 -22.18
CA THR A 420 17.96 -5.06 -23.44
C THR A 420 18.86 -4.64 -24.59
N ILE A 421 19.24 -3.36 -24.68
CA ILE A 421 20.19 -2.84 -25.69
C ILE A 421 21.53 -3.58 -25.59
N ALA A 422 22.06 -3.74 -24.36
CA ALA A 422 23.32 -4.43 -24.14
C ALA A 422 23.27 -5.92 -24.52
N ASN A 423 22.21 -6.62 -24.12
CA ASN A 423 22.00 -8.03 -24.50
C ASN A 423 21.84 -8.19 -26.02
N LYS A 424 21.12 -7.27 -26.67
CA LYS A 424 20.95 -7.26 -28.12
C LYS A 424 22.28 -7.02 -28.85
N ALA A 425 23.11 -6.09 -28.38
CA ALA A 425 24.42 -5.83 -28.97
C ALA A 425 25.32 -7.09 -28.99
N ILE A 426 25.30 -7.91 -27.92
CA ILE A 426 26.05 -9.19 -27.91
C ILE A 426 25.58 -10.11 -29.05
N ASN A 427 24.27 -10.21 -29.26
CA ASN A 427 23.69 -11.10 -30.27
C ASN A 427 23.90 -10.57 -31.69
N ASP A 428 23.81 -9.25 -31.89
CA ASP A 428 23.92 -8.63 -33.21
C ASP A 428 25.38 -8.63 -33.73
N TYR A 429 26.34 -8.36 -32.83
CA TYR A 429 27.76 -8.23 -33.19
C TYR A 429 28.58 -9.52 -33.00
N GLU A 430 28.05 -10.51 -32.28
CA GLU A 430 28.63 -11.85 -32.11
C GLU A 430 30.15 -11.84 -31.80
N PRO A 431 30.58 -11.45 -30.59
CA PRO A 431 31.99 -11.24 -30.26
C PRO A 431 32.88 -12.47 -30.52
N TRP A 432 32.32 -13.68 -30.40
CA TRP A 432 33.04 -14.91 -30.70
C TRP A 432 33.43 -15.05 -32.18
N ASN A 433 32.65 -14.47 -33.10
CA ASN A 433 32.98 -14.44 -34.52
C ASN A 433 34.00 -13.34 -34.82
N LEU A 434 33.88 -12.17 -34.19
CA LEU A 434 34.89 -11.11 -34.29
C LEU A 434 36.29 -11.58 -33.84
N ILE A 435 36.37 -12.32 -32.74
CA ILE A 435 37.64 -12.90 -32.26
C ILE A 435 38.20 -13.94 -33.26
N LYS A 436 37.35 -14.76 -33.87
CA LYS A 436 37.78 -15.73 -34.90
C LYS A 436 38.30 -15.06 -36.17
N ASP A 437 37.67 -13.94 -36.54
CA ASP A 437 38.04 -13.12 -37.71
C ASP A 437 39.22 -12.16 -37.44
N GLU A 438 39.91 -12.32 -36.30
CA GLU A 438 41.05 -11.49 -35.86
C GLU A 438 40.71 -9.99 -35.67
N LYS A 439 39.41 -9.63 -35.52
CA LYS A 439 38.92 -8.27 -35.26
C LYS A 439 38.84 -7.97 -33.76
N ASN A 440 39.99 -8.07 -33.10
CA ASN A 440 40.07 -7.96 -31.64
C ASN A 440 39.69 -6.57 -31.10
N ASP A 441 39.92 -5.51 -31.87
CA ASP A 441 39.56 -4.13 -31.52
C ASP A 441 38.04 -3.95 -31.43
N GLN A 442 37.29 -4.51 -32.38
CA GLN A 442 35.83 -4.50 -32.38
C GLN A 442 35.26 -5.34 -31.24
N ALA A 443 35.83 -6.53 -31.01
CA ALA A 443 35.42 -7.38 -29.90
C ALA A 443 35.67 -6.72 -28.53
N MET A 444 36.82 -6.03 -28.37
CA MET A 444 37.14 -5.25 -27.16
C MET A 444 36.14 -4.10 -26.99
N ALA A 445 35.88 -3.33 -28.05
CA ALA A 445 34.93 -2.23 -28.01
C ALA A 445 33.52 -2.69 -27.61
N LEU A 446 33.08 -3.88 -28.05
CA LEU A 446 31.80 -4.45 -27.64
C LEU A 446 31.78 -4.84 -26.16
N VAL A 447 32.81 -5.54 -25.67
CA VAL A 447 32.92 -5.89 -24.25
C VAL A 447 32.96 -4.62 -23.39
N ALA A 448 33.68 -3.60 -23.83
CA ALA A 448 33.76 -2.31 -23.17
C ALA A 448 32.42 -1.52 -23.20
N LEU A 449 31.67 -1.55 -24.31
CA LEU A 449 30.32 -0.99 -24.37
C LEU A 449 29.44 -1.56 -23.27
N ILE A 450 29.38 -2.89 -23.17
CA ILE A 450 28.52 -3.59 -22.21
C ILE A 450 28.99 -3.30 -20.78
N THR A 451 30.30 -3.26 -20.56
CA THR A 451 30.91 -2.90 -19.26
C THR A 451 30.49 -1.49 -18.83
N ASN A 452 30.53 -0.52 -19.75
CA ASN A 452 30.09 0.85 -19.51
C ASN A 452 28.58 0.92 -19.21
N ILE A 453 27.75 0.21 -19.98
CA ILE A 453 26.31 0.13 -19.73
C ILE A 453 26.04 -0.44 -18.34
N MET A 454 26.69 -1.54 -17.97
CA MET A 454 26.50 -2.17 -16.66
C MET A 454 26.96 -1.27 -15.51
N ALA A 455 28.01 -0.46 -15.69
CA ALA A 455 28.43 0.52 -14.68
C ALA A 455 27.39 1.64 -14.49
N LYS A 456 26.79 2.13 -15.59
CA LYS A 456 25.69 3.09 -15.52
C LYS A 456 24.46 2.47 -14.82
N VAL A 457 24.09 1.24 -15.19
CA VAL A 457 22.98 0.50 -14.55
C VAL A 457 23.25 0.26 -13.06
N ALA A 458 24.49 -0.06 -12.67
CA ALA A 458 24.86 -0.22 -11.26
C ALA A 458 24.60 1.08 -10.47
N LEU A 459 25.05 2.24 -10.96
CA LEU A 459 24.76 3.53 -10.31
C LEU A 459 23.25 3.80 -10.21
N LEU A 460 22.47 3.48 -11.24
CA LEU A 460 21.03 3.74 -11.27
C LEU A 460 20.22 2.79 -10.37
N LEU A 461 20.68 1.54 -10.21
CA LEU A 461 19.99 0.51 -9.42
C LEU A 461 20.43 0.44 -7.95
N ASP A 462 21.50 1.12 -7.55
CA ASP A 462 22.00 1.09 -6.16
C ASP A 462 20.92 1.49 -5.15
N SER A 463 20.10 2.51 -5.47
CA SER A 463 18.99 2.93 -4.61
C SER A 463 17.87 1.89 -4.45
N VAL A 464 17.76 0.95 -5.40
CA VAL A 464 16.69 -0.06 -5.48
C VAL A 464 17.13 -1.38 -4.86
N ILE A 465 18.32 -1.86 -5.26
CA ILE A 465 18.91 -3.15 -4.87
C ILE A 465 20.37 -2.99 -4.40
N PRO A 466 20.60 -2.32 -3.26
CA PRO A 466 21.93 -1.85 -2.86
C PRO A 466 22.95 -2.96 -2.60
N HIS A 467 22.55 -4.15 -2.16
CA HIS A 467 23.51 -5.16 -1.74
C HIS A 467 24.15 -5.88 -2.93
N LYS A 468 23.34 -6.34 -3.88
CA LYS A 468 23.77 -7.05 -5.08
C LYS A 468 24.43 -6.12 -6.07
N ILE A 469 23.99 -4.86 -6.14
CA ILE A 469 24.64 -3.85 -7.00
C ILE A 469 26.04 -3.50 -6.54
N LYS A 470 26.34 -3.52 -5.24
CA LYS A 470 27.74 -3.39 -4.77
C LYS A 470 28.65 -4.49 -5.33
N ASN A 471 28.14 -5.72 -5.47
CA ASN A 471 28.90 -6.81 -6.09
C ASN A 471 29.10 -6.56 -7.59
N VAL A 472 28.08 -6.05 -8.30
CA VAL A 472 28.20 -5.62 -9.70
C VAL A 472 29.26 -4.52 -9.85
N ALA A 473 29.16 -3.47 -9.05
CA ALA A 473 30.08 -2.33 -9.10
C ALA A 473 31.53 -2.78 -8.82
N SER A 474 31.73 -3.63 -7.80
CA SER A 474 33.03 -4.22 -7.46
C SER A 474 33.59 -5.11 -8.59
N CYS A 475 32.73 -5.91 -9.23
CA CYS A 475 33.08 -6.73 -10.40
C CYS A 475 33.64 -5.88 -11.55
N LEU A 476 33.04 -4.71 -11.79
CA LEU A 476 33.40 -3.79 -12.87
C LEU A 476 34.53 -2.81 -12.49
N GLY A 477 34.99 -2.82 -11.25
CA GLY A 477 35.98 -1.86 -10.75
C GLY A 477 35.45 -0.43 -10.60
N VAL A 478 34.14 -0.27 -10.35
CA VAL A 478 33.46 1.02 -10.22
C VAL A 478 32.99 1.21 -8.78
N GLU A 479 33.25 2.39 -8.22
CA GLU A 479 32.71 2.79 -6.92
C GLU A 479 31.35 3.48 -7.08
N ILE A 480 30.37 3.10 -6.27
CA ILE A 480 29.09 3.82 -6.19
C ILE A 480 29.31 5.11 -5.40
N SER A 481 29.40 6.24 -6.10
CA SER A 481 29.64 7.54 -5.50
C SER A 481 29.04 8.67 -6.33
N THR A 482 28.80 9.83 -5.70
CA THR A 482 28.34 11.04 -6.40
C THR A 482 29.30 11.46 -7.50
N LYS A 483 30.61 11.26 -7.30
CA LYS A 483 31.62 11.54 -8.32
C LYS A 483 31.39 10.68 -9.58
N ASN A 484 31.20 9.38 -9.41
CA ASN A 484 30.98 8.47 -10.53
C ASN A 484 29.58 8.60 -11.13
N TYR A 485 28.57 8.97 -10.34
CA TYR A 485 27.27 9.38 -10.85
C TYR A 485 27.40 10.57 -11.80
N ASN A 486 28.08 11.64 -11.38
CA ASN A 486 28.30 12.82 -12.22
C ASN A 486 29.11 12.47 -13.48
N LYS A 487 30.16 11.67 -13.36
CA LYS A 487 31.01 11.22 -14.48
C LYS A 487 30.20 10.41 -15.52
N LEU A 488 29.57 9.32 -15.09
CA LEU A 488 29.01 8.31 -15.99
C LEU A 488 27.56 8.60 -16.40
N ILE A 489 26.76 9.21 -15.52
CA ILE A 489 25.34 9.48 -15.77
C ILE A 489 25.14 10.88 -16.34
N LEU A 490 25.66 11.93 -15.68
CA LEU A 490 25.42 13.32 -16.11
C LEU A 490 26.33 13.74 -17.27
N ASN A 491 27.64 13.52 -17.14
CA ASN A 491 28.61 13.88 -18.18
C ASN A 491 28.68 12.85 -19.31
N LYS A 492 28.04 11.68 -19.12
CA LYS A 492 27.98 10.58 -20.09
C LYS A 492 29.36 10.04 -20.51
N GLU A 493 30.37 10.24 -19.66
CA GLU A 493 31.73 9.76 -19.90
C GLU A 493 31.76 8.23 -19.84
N LEU A 494 32.82 7.66 -20.44
CA LEU A 494 33.11 6.24 -20.36
C LEU A 494 34.07 5.94 -19.20
N LEU A 495 34.08 4.68 -18.79
CA LEU A 495 35.06 4.14 -17.87
C LEU A 495 36.46 4.23 -18.46
N ASP A 496 37.43 4.48 -17.59
CA ASP A 496 38.84 4.30 -17.91
C ASP A 496 39.15 2.79 -18.05
N ASP A 497 40.42 2.43 -18.24
CA ASP A 497 40.81 1.02 -18.29
C ASP A 497 40.49 0.32 -16.96
N VAL A 498 39.70 -0.75 -17.03
CA VAL A 498 39.25 -1.51 -15.86
C VAL A 498 39.71 -2.96 -15.94
N LYS A 499 39.93 -3.56 -14.78
CA LYS A 499 40.16 -4.99 -14.63
C LYS A 499 38.94 -5.63 -14.00
N ILE A 500 38.25 -6.46 -14.79
CA ILE A 500 37.06 -7.18 -14.33
C ILE A 500 37.47 -8.22 -13.29
N THR A 501 36.74 -8.27 -12.17
CA THR A 501 36.94 -9.28 -11.13
C THR A 501 35.84 -10.33 -11.16
N LYS A 502 36.14 -11.55 -10.70
CA LYS A 502 35.12 -12.60 -10.64
C LYS A 502 34.19 -12.38 -9.46
N THR A 503 32.91 -12.64 -9.67
CA THR A 503 31.88 -12.70 -8.61
C THR A 503 31.03 -13.95 -8.79
N ASP A 504 30.41 -14.41 -7.71
CA ASP A 504 29.40 -15.46 -7.75
C ASP A 504 28.13 -14.98 -8.46
N ALA A 505 27.25 -15.94 -8.80
CA ALA A 505 25.96 -15.65 -9.41
C ALA A 505 25.13 -14.70 -8.53
N LEU A 506 24.69 -13.58 -9.10
CA LEU A 506 23.97 -12.52 -8.36
C LEU A 506 22.63 -13.02 -7.81
N PHE A 507 21.84 -13.63 -8.68
CA PHE A 507 20.49 -14.11 -8.40
C PHE A 507 20.37 -15.56 -8.88
N PRO A 508 20.59 -16.54 -8.00
CA PRO A 508 20.31 -17.94 -8.28
C PRO A 508 18.85 -18.13 -8.70
N ARG A 509 18.61 -19.06 -9.63
CA ARG A 509 17.25 -19.38 -10.07
C ARG A 509 16.45 -19.96 -8.92
N VAL A 510 15.20 -19.52 -8.79
CA VAL A 510 14.23 -20.05 -7.83
C VAL A 510 13.23 -20.92 -8.58
N GLU A 511 13.18 -22.22 -8.25
CA GLU A 511 12.31 -23.18 -8.96
C GLU A 511 10.98 -23.39 -8.24
N ASP A 512 10.99 -23.36 -6.91
CA ASP A 512 9.84 -23.66 -6.07
C ASP A 512 9.38 -22.45 -5.27
N ILE A 513 8.12 -22.51 -4.83
CA ILE A 513 7.56 -21.60 -3.83
C ILE A 513 8.23 -21.89 -2.48
N LEU A 514 8.87 -20.89 -1.89
CA LEU A 514 9.70 -21.03 -0.69
C LEU A 514 8.97 -20.70 0.62
N LEU A 515 7.85 -19.96 0.59
CA LEU A 515 7.03 -19.73 1.78
C LEU A 515 5.80 -20.62 1.75
N GLU A 516 5.50 -21.19 2.91
CA GLU A 516 4.24 -21.89 3.13
C GLU A 516 3.07 -20.94 2.85
N GLN A 517 2.11 -21.44 2.07
CA GLN A 517 0.84 -20.74 1.94
C GLN A 517 0.06 -20.93 3.24
N PRO A 518 -0.58 -19.88 3.78
CA PRO A 518 -1.42 -20.02 4.95
C PRO A 518 -2.51 -21.04 4.62
N ASN A 519 -2.48 -22.17 5.32
CA ASN A 519 -3.58 -23.12 5.28
C ASN A 519 -4.80 -22.42 5.86
N VAL A 520 -5.92 -22.44 5.13
CA VAL A 520 -7.22 -21.93 5.60
C VAL A 520 -7.71 -22.63 6.89
N SER A 521 -7.01 -23.69 7.34
CA SER A 521 -7.31 -24.46 8.54
C SER A 521 -6.74 -23.92 9.87
N ASP A 522 -5.86 -22.92 9.88
CA ASP A 522 -5.10 -22.56 11.10
C ASP A 522 -5.63 -21.36 11.91
N VAL A 523 -6.86 -20.89 11.67
CA VAL A 523 -7.52 -19.87 12.52
C VAL A 523 -8.35 -20.48 13.67
N SER A 524 -8.43 -21.80 13.78
CA SER A 524 -9.22 -22.46 14.83
C SER A 524 -8.42 -23.45 15.69
N LYS A 525 -7.28 -23.03 16.27
CA LYS A 525 -6.65 -23.76 17.38
C LYS A 525 -6.00 -22.83 18.41
N SER A 526 -6.83 -22.30 19.30
CA SER A 526 -6.44 -22.04 20.68
C SER A 526 -7.48 -22.69 21.61
N GLU A 527 -7.07 -23.87 22.11
CA GLU A 527 -7.47 -24.56 23.34
C GLU A 527 -8.97 -24.75 23.67
N VAL A 528 -9.51 -25.94 23.35
CA VAL A 528 -10.30 -26.74 24.30
C VAL A 528 -10.02 -28.24 24.06
N GLU A 529 -9.70 -28.95 25.14
CA GLU A 529 -9.32 -30.37 25.17
C GLU A 529 -10.48 -31.36 24.87
N ASN A 530 -10.20 -32.29 23.95
CA ASN A 530 -10.57 -33.72 23.81
C ASN A 530 -11.87 -34.31 24.43
N LYS A 531 -12.70 -34.94 23.57
CA LYS A 531 -13.01 -36.41 23.54
C LYS A 531 -13.77 -36.82 22.24
N PRO A 532 -13.78 -38.12 21.84
CA PRO A 532 -13.60 -38.55 20.44
C PRO A 532 -14.87 -39.07 19.71
N ASN A 533 -14.70 -39.26 18.38
CA ASN A 533 -15.57 -39.88 17.34
C ASN A 533 -16.80 -39.05 16.88
N ASP A 534 -17.16 -38.94 15.60
CA ASP A 534 -17.00 -39.82 14.44
C ASP A 534 -16.62 -39.04 13.16
N GLU A 535 -15.90 -39.72 12.28
CA GLU A 535 -15.54 -39.27 10.93
C GLU A 535 -16.77 -38.88 10.10
N LYS A 536 -16.75 -37.66 9.53
CA LYS A 536 -17.41 -37.36 8.26
C LYS A 536 -16.49 -36.52 7.38
N VAL A 537 -16.13 -37.14 6.25
CA VAL A 537 -15.49 -36.56 5.07
C VAL A 537 -16.25 -35.30 4.66
N ILE A 538 -15.56 -34.16 4.56
CA ILE A 538 -16.06 -32.95 3.90
C ILE A 538 -15.49 -32.96 2.49
N GLU A 539 -16.38 -33.00 1.50
CA GLU A 539 -16.07 -32.98 0.07
C GLU A 539 -15.50 -31.61 -0.36
N ASP A 540 -14.53 -31.66 -1.27
CA ASP A 540 -13.98 -30.54 -2.04
C ASP A 540 -15.09 -29.61 -2.56
N ASP A 541 -15.00 -28.33 -2.22
CA ASP A 541 -15.79 -27.30 -2.91
C ASP A 541 -15.29 -27.20 -4.35
N ASN A 542 -16.12 -27.65 -5.30
CA ASN A 542 -15.90 -27.56 -6.74
C ASN A 542 -15.78 -26.09 -7.20
N LEU A 543 -14.59 -25.50 -7.06
CA LEU A 543 -14.29 -24.14 -7.49
C LEU A 543 -14.57 -23.98 -9.00
N ILE A 544 -15.37 -22.98 -9.35
CA ILE A 544 -15.71 -22.65 -10.74
C ILE A 544 -15.00 -21.37 -11.18
N THR A 545 -14.61 -21.30 -12.45
CA THR A 545 -14.04 -20.07 -13.05
C THR A 545 -15.12 -18.99 -13.22
N ILE A 546 -14.71 -17.73 -13.31
CA ILE A 546 -15.62 -16.59 -13.54
C ILE A 546 -16.43 -16.75 -14.85
N ASP A 547 -15.85 -17.38 -15.87
CA ASP A 547 -16.54 -17.67 -17.13
C ASP A 547 -17.76 -18.59 -16.90
N LYS A 548 -17.60 -19.58 -16.02
CA LYS A 548 -18.66 -20.52 -15.64
C LYS A 548 -19.73 -19.84 -14.77
N PHE A 549 -19.40 -18.77 -14.04
CA PHE A 549 -20.38 -17.91 -13.39
C PHE A 549 -21.19 -17.09 -14.40
N PHE A 550 -20.55 -16.50 -15.42
CA PHE A 550 -21.22 -15.74 -16.48
C PHE A 550 -22.16 -16.58 -17.37
N GLU A 551 -21.98 -17.91 -17.39
CA GLU A 551 -22.95 -18.82 -18.00
C GLU A 551 -24.31 -18.82 -17.27
N THR A 552 -24.38 -18.34 -16.01
CA THR A 552 -25.63 -18.27 -15.24
C THR A 552 -26.29 -16.91 -15.43
N THR A 553 -27.58 -16.90 -15.83
CA THR A 553 -28.37 -15.67 -15.95
C THR A 553 -29.21 -15.48 -14.70
N ILE A 554 -28.83 -14.54 -13.85
CA ILE A 554 -29.59 -14.17 -12.65
C ILE A 554 -30.34 -12.86 -12.91
N LYS A 555 -31.63 -12.82 -12.57
CA LYS A 555 -32.50 -11.64 -12.75
C LYS A 555 -33.25 -11.33 -11.46
N ILE A 556 -33.61 -10.06 -11.27
CA ILE A 556 -34.58 -9.64 -10.25
C ILE A 556 -35.98 -9.97 -10.74
N GLY A 557 -36.74 -10.75 -9.98
CA GLY A 557 -38.13 -11.09 -10.25
C GLY A 557 -39.08 -10.60 -9.18
N THR A 558 -40.28 -10.20 -9.58
CA THR A 558 -41.36 -9.81 -8.66
C THR A 558 -42.35 -10.96 -8.54
N ILE A 559 -42.64 -11.42 -7.33
CA ILE A 559 -43.59 -12.51 -7.09
C ILE A 559 -45.00 -11.94 -7.19
N VAL A 560 -45.77 -12.39 -8.17
CA VAL A 560 -47.15 -11.89 -8.43
C VAL A 560 -48.22 -12.81 -7.86
N GLU A 561 -47.90 -14.08 -7.64
CA GLU A 561 -48.81 -15.07 -7.04
C GLU A 561 -47.99 -16.09 -6.25
N ALA A 562 -48.50 -16.50 -5.10
CA ALA A 562 -47.94 -17.57 -4.31
C ALA A 562 -49.07 -18.45 -3.77
N ILE A 563 -48.97 -19.77 -4.00
CA ILE A 563 -49.93 -20.76 -3.49
C ILE A 563 -49.20 -21.97 -2.92
N GLU A 564 -49.80 -22.63 -1.93
CA GLU A 564 -49.25 -23.87 -1.40
C GLU A 564 -49.40 -25.01 -2.41
N VAL A 565 -48.37 -25.87 -2.50
CA VAL A 565 -48.43 -27.06 -3.35
C VAL A 565 -49.20 -28.17 -2.62
N PRO A 566 -50.33 -28.67 -3.16
CA PRO A 566 -51.07 -29.78 -2.55
C PRO A 566 -50.17 -31.01 -2.35
N LYS A 567 -50.25 -31.64 -1.17
CA LYS A 567 -49.45 -32.81 -0.78
C LYS A 567 -47.94 -32.55 -0.59
N SER A 568 -47.49 -31.28 -0.52
CA SER A 568 -46.12 -30.94 -0.13
C SER A 568 -46.06 -30.16 1.18
N ALA A 569 -45.21 -30.63 2.10
CA ALA A 569 -44.93 -29.93 3.36
C ALA A 569 -43.92 -28.78 3.20
N LYS A 570 -43.21 -28.70 2.07
CA LYS A 570 -42.05 -27.79 1.90
C LYS A 570 -42.15 -26.80 0.75
N LEU A 571 -43.01 -27.07 -0.24
CA LEU A 571 -43.03 -26.32 -1.50
C LEU A 571 -44.15 -25.27 -1.55
N LEU A 572 -43.78 -24.08 -2.01
CA LEU A 572 -44.70 -23.07 -2.54
C LEU A 572 -44.58 -23.02 -4.06
N LYS A 573 -45.71 -22.80 -4.72
CA LYS A 573 -45.79 -22.52 -6.16
C LYS A 573 -45.93 -21.02 -6.34
N LEU A 574 -44.98 -20.43 -7.06
CA LEU A 574 -44.87 -19.00 -7.27
C LEU A 574 -45.02 -18.68 -8.75
N GLN A 575 -45.76 -17.61 -9.07
CA GLN A 575 -45.67 -16.94 -10.36
C GLN A 575 -44.76 -15.73 -10.21
N VAL A 576 -43.68 -15.67 -10.98
CA VAL A 576 -42.68 -14.61 -10.89
C VAL A 576 -42.59 -13.87 -12.21
N ASP A 577 -42.80 -12.55 -12.15
CA ASP A 577 -42.57 -11.64 -13.28
C ASP A 577 -41.07 -11.33 -13.39
N LEU A 578 -40.48 -11.73 -14.52
CA LEU A 578 -39.09 -11.47 -14.89
C LEU A 578 -38.96 -10.45 -16.03
N GLY A 579 -40.01 -9.68 -16.32
CA GLY A 579 -40.02 -8.70 -17.41
C GLY A 579 -40.02 -9.32 -18.81
N GLU A 580 -40.46 -10.57 -18.95
CA GLU A 580 -40.42 -11.37 -20.20
C GLU A 580 -41.78 -11.43 -20.92
N GLY A 581 -42.78 -10.65 -20.47
CA GLY A 581 -44.14 -10.66 -21.03
C GLY A 581 -45.00 -11.86 -20.62
N ARG A 582 -44.41 -12.83 -19.91
CA ARG A 582 -45.11 -13.93 -19.23
C ARG A 582 -44.52 -14.13 -17.84
N ASN A 583 -45.34 -14.60 -16.89
CA ASN A 583 -44.85 -15.03 -15.58
C ASN A 583 -44.24 -16.43 -15.71
N ARG A 584 -43.18 -16.68 -14.95
CA ARG A 584 -42.60 -18.02 -14.83
C ARG A 584 -43.12 -18.71 -13.58
N GLN A 585 -43.46 -19.99 -13.72
CA GLN A 585 -43.81 -20.83 -12.59
C GLN A 585 -42.54 -21.34 -11.92
N ILE A 586 -42.34 -21.00 -10.64
CA ILE A 586 -41.19 -21.46 -9.85
C ILE A 586 -41.70 -22.18 -8.61
N LEU A 587 -41.19 -23.39 -8.37
CA LEU A 587 -41.47 -24.16 -7.17
C LEU A 587 -40.31 -23.99 -6.19
N ALA A 588 -40.58 -23.39 -5.04
CA ALA A 588 -39.55 -23.05 -4.05
C ALA A 588 -39.79 -23.74 -2.71
N GLY A 589 -38.73 -24.33 -2.15
CA GLY A 589 -38.73 -25.06 -0.87
C GLY A 589 -38.75 -24.17 0.37
N ILE A 590 -39.58 -23.12 0.38
CA ILE A 590 -39.55 -22.04 1.37
C ILE A 590 -40.80 -21.97 2.26
N LYS A 591 -41.69 -22.96 2.15
CA LYS A 591 -42.98 -23.00 2.88
C LYS A 591 -42.83 -22.95 4.41
N GLU A 592 -41.76 -23.55 4.93
CA GLU A 592 -41.48 -23.56 6.38
C GLU A 592 -41.11 -22.18 6.95
N PHE A 593 -40.73 -21.23 6.08
CA PHE A 593 -40.20 -19.92 6.47
C PHE A 593 -41.06 -18.74 6.02
N TYR A 594 -41.89 -18.92 4.99
CA TYR A 594 -42.72 -17.86 4.43
C TYR A 594 -44.16 -18.33 4.21
N LYS A 595 -45.12 -17.47 4.57
CA LYS A 595 -46.51 -17.65 4.17
C LYS A 595 -46.70 -17.11 2.74
N PRO A 596 -47.62 -17.68 1.93
CA PRO A 596 -47.85 -17.20 0.58
C PRO A 596 -48.19 -15.70 0.50
N GLU A 597 -48.96 -15.19 1.47
CA GLU A 597 -49.40 -13.80 1.56
C GLU A 597 -48.24 -12.81 1.68
N ASP A 598 -47.17 -13.19 2.41
CA ASP A 598 -46.00 -12.33 2.67
C ASP A 598 -45.04 -12.23 1.49
N LEU A 599 -45.24 -13.07 0.45
CA LEU A 599 -44.38 -13.14 -0.71
C LEU A 599 -44.92 -12.33 -1.90
N VAL A 600 -46.24 -12.16 -2.01
CA VAL A 600 -46.85 -11.43 -3.12
C VAL A 600 -46.44 -9.96 -3.06
N GLY A 601 -45.93 -9.43 -4.19
CA GLY A 601 -45.40 -8.08 -4.32
C GLY A 601 -43.94 -7.92 -3.92
N THR A 602 -43.30 -8.94 -3.34
CA THR A 602 -41.87 -8.90 -2.99
C THR A 602 -40.97 -9.22 -4.17
N GLN A 603 -39.74 -8.70 -4.14
CA GLN A 603 -38.71 -8.99 -5.16
C GLN A 603 -37.74 -10.04 -4.66
N ALA A 604 -37.20 -10.86 -5.57
CA ALA A 604 -36.17 -11.83 -5.25
C ALA A 604 -35.25 -12.11 -6.46
N CYS A 605 -34.04 -12.59 -6.18
CA CYS A 605 -33.10 -13.01 -7.20
C CYS A 605 -33.47 -14.40 -7.74
N VAL A 606 -33.56 -14.51 -9.07
CA VAL A 606 -33.98 -15.73 -9.78
C VAL A 606 -32.93 -16.14 -10.80
N VAL A 607 -32.50 -17.39 -10.75
CA VAL A 607 -31.74 -18.02 -11.84
C VAL A 607 -32.71 -18.34 -12.99
N ALA A 608 -32.56 -17.63 -14.10
CA ALA A 608 -33.52 -17.57 -15.20
C ALA A 608 -33.14 -18.42 -16.43
N ASN A 609 -31.95 -19.02 -16.47
CA ASN A 609 -31.52 -19.90 -17.57
C ASN A 609 -31.27 -21.35 -17.13
N LEU A 610 -31.83 -21.76 -15.98
CA LEU A 610 -31.83 -23.15 -15.56
C LEU A 610 -32.78 -23.98 -16.45
N LYS A 611 -32.40 -25.23 -16.77
CA LYS A 611 -33.30 -26.16 -17.46
C LYS A 611 -34.55 -26.42 -16.61
N PRO A 612 -35.77 -26.32 -17.17
CA PRO A 612 -36.99 -26.57 -16.41
C PRO A 612 -37.02 -27.98 -15.80
N ALA A 613 -37.41 -28.07 -14.54
CA ALA A 613 -37.47 -29.33 -13.80
C ALA A 613 -38.92 -29.64 -13.40
N LYS A 614 -39.30 -30.93 -13.38
CA LYS A 614 -40.61 -31.35 -12.84
C LYS A 614 -40.46 -31.69 -11.36
N LEU A 615 -41.19 -31.01 -10.50
CA LEU A 615 -41.27 -31.28 -9.07
C LEU A 615 -42.75 -31.52 -8.71
N MET A 616 -43.04 -32.66 -8.08
CA MET A 616 -44.42 -33.05 -7.70
C MET A 616 -45.44 -32.96 -8.87
N GLY A 617 -45.02 -33.33 -10.07
CA GLY A 617 -45.85 -33.30 -11.28
C GLY A 617 -46.04 -31.91 -11.91
N MET A 618 -45.50 -30.85 -11.30
CA MET A 618 -45.57 -29.47 -11.79
C MET A 618 -44.20 -29.00 -12.32
N LEU A 619 -44.21 -28.11 -13.30
CA LEU A 619 -42.98 -27.58 -13.93
C LEU A 619 -42.42 -26.39 -13.13
N SER A 620 -41.12 -26.35 -12.87
CA SER A 620 -40.38 -25.20 -12.32
C SER A 620 -39.43 -24.66 -13.39
N GLU A 621 -39.62 -23.41 -13.79
CA GLU A 621 -38.90 -22.75 -14.90
C GLU A 621 -37.80 -21.78 -14.42
N GLY A 622 -37.33 -21.97 -13.19
CA GLY A 622 -36.29 -21.17 -12.56
C GLY A 622 -36.04 -21.59 -11.11
N MET A 623 -35.10 -20.92 -10.47
CA MET A 623 -34.74 -21.14 -9.06
C MET A 623 -34.62 -19.81 -8.33
N LEU A 624 -35.27 -19.68 -7.17
CA LEU A 624 -35.06 -18.55 -6.26
C LEU A 624 -33.79 -18.75 -5.46
N LEU A 625 -33.04 -17.67 -5.26
CA LEU A 625 -31.86 -17.67 -4.39
C LEU A 625 -32.26 -17.29 -2.96
N ALA A 626 -31.77 -18.06 -2.01
CA ALA A 626 -31.99 -17.85 -0.58
C ALA A 626 -30.70 -18.17 0.18
N ALA A 627 -30.43 -17.42 1.25
CA ALA A 627 -29.41 -17.74 2.24
C ALA A 627 -30.06 -18.53 3.38
N LYS A 628 -29.38 -19.56 3.89
CA LYS A 628 -29.83 -20.33 5.05
C LYS A 628 -28.68 -20.54 6.01
N ASP A 629 -28.89 -20.18 7.27
CA ASP A 629 -27.94 -20.37 8.37
C ASP A 629 -28.68 -20.85 9.63
N GLU A 630 -28.00 -20.78 10.78
CA GLU A 630 -28.56 -21.10 12.10
C GLU A 630 -29.71 -20.17 12.54
N ASN A 631 -29.86 -19.00 11.89
CA ASN A 631 -30.88 -18.00 12.17
C ASN A 631 -32.13 -18.12 11.27
N GLY A 632 -32.12 -19.03 10.28
CA GLY A 632 -33.28 -19.32 9.43
C GLY A 632 -32.97 -19.22 7.93
N LEU A 633 -34.01 -19.10 7.10
CA LEU A 633 -33.88 -18.95 5.64
C LEU A 633 -34.40 -17.58 5.21
N CYS A 634 -33.58 -16.84 4.46
CA CYS A 634 -33.94 -15.53 3.90
C CYS A 634 -33.76 -15.48 2.38
N LEU A 635 -34.76 -14.98 1.66
CA LEU A 635 -34.64 -14.74 0.21
C LEU A 635 -33.64 -13.62 -0.09
N ILE A 636 -32.84 -13.78 -1.14
CA ILE A 636 -31.94 -12.72 -1.60
C ILE A 636 -32.75 -11.71 -2.40
N ARG A 637 -32.73 -10.44 -1.99
CA ARG A 637 -33.52 -9.34 -2.55
C ARG A 637 -32.65 -8.10 -2.77
N PRO A 638 -32.98 -7.20 -3.72
CA PRO A 638 -32.25 -5.95 -3.87
C PRO A 638 -32.57 -5.00 -2.70
N GLU A 639 -31.56 -4.26 -2.21
CA GLU A 639 -31.72 -3.27 -1.13
C GLU A 639 -32.76 -2.18 -1.46
N LYS A 640 -32.90 -1.84 -2.74
CA LYS A 640 -33.90 -0.90 -3.27
C LYS A 640 -34.67 -1.56 -4.39
N GLN A 641 -35.95 -1.23 -4.53
CA GLN A 641 -36.81 -1.78 -5.59
C GLN A 641 -36.20 -1.55 -6.99
N LYS A 642 -36.19 -2.59 -7.82
CA LYS A 642 -35.68 -2.56 -9.21
C LYS A 642 -36.76 -2.98 -10.21
N LYS A 643 -36.54 -2.69 -11.49
CA LYS A 643 -37.44 -3.16 -12.56
C LYS A 643 -37.37 -4.69 -12.68
N SER A 644 -38.51 -5.39 -12.72
CA SER A 644 -38.57 -6.83 -13.00
C SER A 644 -37.77 -7.16 -14.27
N GLY A 645 -36.93 -8.19 -14.20
CA GLY A 645 -36.08 -8.62 -15.32
C GLY A 645 -34.69 -7.98 -15.38
N THR A 646 -34.35 -7.07 -14.46
CA THR A 646 -33.00 -6.51 -14.34
C THR A 646 -32.00 -7.64 -14.11
N LYS A 647 -30.96 -7.74 -14.96
CA LYS A 647 -29.88 -8.72 -14.80
C LYS A 647 -28.97 -8.34 -13.63
N ILE A 648 -28.50 -9.33 -12.91
CA ILE A 648 -27.46 -9.18 -11.89
C ILE A 648 -26.12 -9.44 -12.58
N SER A 649 -25.19 -8.50 -12.43
CA SER A 649 -23.86 -8.50 -13.06
C SER A 649 -22.77 -8.84 -12.07
#